data_AF-A0A1G6XZ97-F1
#
_entry.id   AF-A0A1G6XZ97-F1
#
_cell.length_a   1.000
_cell.length_b   1.000
_cell.length_c   1.000
_cell.angle_alpha   90.00
_cell.angle_beta   90.00
_cell.angle_gamma   90.00
#
_symmetry.space_group_name_H-M   'P 1'
#
loop_
_entity.id
_entity.type
_entity.pdbx_description
1 polymer ?
#
loop_
_entity_poly.entity_id
_entity_poly.type
_entity_poly.pdbx_seq_one_letter_code
_entity_poly.pdbx_strand_id
1 'polypeptide(L)'
;MTYTRFSSLILGLAGLTCSLFSAESKADDPLFSNSFEVAFDLPTSDAEAVRFLNQATFGARPQDIPIVRSQSVSGWLNGQLNHPTVTLSRAWLEAYAAALPANSSVNQDARLHRWFDVAVTAPDQVRQKVAYALSQIVVASDRDDFLAGEPIQMAEWNDILVRNALGNYRTLLREVTYSPMMGRYLTHLRNRKFELVRSTSGGNTTFTAGNNGVQPDENYAREIMQLFSIGLVVRGDDFYTTFADPQNPQVLQTTYDEDDISELARFFTGLSYQCTQGVSVVGGVPLERNCGSNSTTACTGIGCRFGNGGNRLFGNSPPRDPLNRGLIHPDWYRPLVCYPRYHDNGRDTSGAIIETDTGSFSLPPGTPTPEKTLTLGSSQGVRTLTVQPSFLDGSPLNCHASNLNEAQQQACIDYCEGSIDAVVDLLFNHPNTPPMVARQLIQRLVTSNPSPAYVRRVAEVFANNGNNVRGDMKAVVRAILIDEEARRPHGAAGQPVDFGKVREPMLKLVALWRHFGAVSGDTALFPNQNPQGSPATANPLAGQPALRRWGPTNPQNEYQQRPLGAPTVFNFFEPDYRQPGTVTERGLFSPELQIIHEVTSVAAANDLFARLCSGYGGNSNNCGSGALTGGPTSPTPPDANNNPPNSRAYFPIAQIDQIPARVAERSTAAEPAVADDLALIEFFNVRLMGGTMSGSVPADFSCSNTGTGMKSVLMKAMRCSATWNNATVASINTALNGGTNGTSNGNQQQRQRRKALYLMHLIAISPEYSTQR
;
A
#
# COMPACT_ATOMS: atom_id res chain seq x y z
N MET A 1 42.49 38.55 63.64
CA MET A 1 42.11 37.14 63.44
C MET A 1 42.22 36.86 61.95
N THR A 2 43.45 36.57 61.51
CA THR A 2 44.03 35.23 61.24
C THR A 2 43.82 34.84 59.76
N TYR A 3 44.70 35.28 58.85
CA TYR A 3 46.05 34.75 58.49
C TYR A 3 45.92 33.66 57.40
N THR A 4 46.67 33.55 56.28
CA THR A 4 47.88 34.24 55.77
C THR A 4 48.31 33.67 54.40
N ARG A 5 48.99 34.50 53.57
CA ARG A 5 50.27 34.28 52.82
C ARG A 5 50.40 33.16 51.76
N PHE A 6 51.25 33.24 50.74
CA PHE A 6 52.04 34.24 49.99
C PHE A 6 52.76 33.39 48.90
N SER A 7 53.16 34.02 47.79
CA SER A 7 54.38 33.73 47.00
C SER A 7 54.52 32.56 46.02
N SER A 8 54.61 32.95 44.75
CA SER A 8 55.82 32.95 43.89
C SER A 8 56.49 31.65 43.38
N LEU A 9 56.70 31.67 42.06
CA LEU A 9 57.89 31.28 41.28
C LEU A 9 58.17 29.78 40.98
N ILE A 10 58.23 29.40 39.68
CA ILE A 10 59.41 28.83 38.96
C ILE A 10 59.02 28.05 37.67
N LEU A 11 59.68 28.48 36.57
CA LEU A 11 60.17 27.82 35.35
C LEU A 11 59.48 26.58 34.74
N GLY A 12 59.35 26.62 33.41
CA GLY A 12 59.33 25.43 32.53
C GLY A 12 59.22 25.77 31.05
N LEU A 13 60.36 25.84 30.36
CA LEU A 13 60.57 26.26 28.97
C LEU A 13 60.03 25.28 27.91
N ALA A 14 59.75 25.87 26.74
CA ALA A 14 60.01 25.37 25.37
C ALA A 14 59.01 24.42 24.69
N GLY A 15 58.47 24.91 23.56
CA GLY A 15 57.73 24.10 22.59
C GLY A 15 57.08 24.90 21.46
N LEU A 16 57.81 25.87 20.87
CA LEU A 16 57.38 26.63 19.70
C LEU A 16 57.55 25.76 18.44
N THR A 17 56.46 25.26 17.84
CA THR A 17 56.31 25.21 16.37
C THR A 17 54.84 25.36 16.03
N CYS A 18 54.52 26.51 15.43
CA CYS A 18 53.22 26.86 14.91
C CYS A 18 53.17 26.34 13.47
N SER A 19 52.35 25.31 13.21
CA SER A 19 51.92 24.92 11.87
C SER A 19 50.40 25.06 11.80
N LEU A 20 50.00 25.98 10.91
CA LEU A 20 48.62 26.32 10.60
C LEU A 20 47.89 25.11 10.03
N PHE A 21 46.88 24.63 10.76
CA PHE A 21 45.70 23.99 10.17
C PHE A 21 44.48 24.78 10.63
N SER A 22 43.81 25.42 9.68
CA SER A 22 42.48 25.99 9.89
C SER A 22 41.52 24.84 10.18
N ALA A 23 41.22 24.60 11.45
CA ALA A 23 40.03 23.88 11.85
C ALA A 23 38.85 24.86 11.71
N GLU A 24 37.99 24.64 10.70
CA GLU A 24 36.63 25.14 10.75
C GLU A 24 35.95 24.53 11.97
N SER A 25 35.74 25.35 13.00
CA SER A 25 35.09 24.95 14.24
C SER A 25 33.61 24.67 13.97
N LYS A 26 33.23 23.39 13.91
CA LYS A 26 31.92 22.97 14.40
C LYS A 26 31.87 23.29 15.89
N ALA A 27 31.22 24.39 16.24
CA ALA A 27 30.76 24.57 17.61
C ALA A 27 29.50 23.73 17.78
N ASP A 28 29.68 22.44 18.08
CA ASP A 28 28.63 21.66 18.75
C ASP A 28 28.54 22.20 20.18
N ASP A 29 27.44 22.88 20.50
CA ASP A 29 27.13 23.34 21.86
C ASP A 29 26.69 22.13 22.70
N PRO A 30 27.49 21.66 23.68
CA PRO A 30 27.23 20.43 24.41
C PRO A 30 26.16 20.59 25.51
N LEU A 31 25.55 21.77 25.66
CA LEU A 31 24.46 22.01 26.61
C LEU A 31 23.06 21.60 26.09
N PHE A 32 22.89 21.35 24.79
CA PHE A 32 21.60 21.03 24.15
C PHE A 32 21.55 19.65 23.45
N SER A 33 22.41 18.71 23.84
CA SER A 33 22.52 17.38 23.22
C SER A 33 21.28 16.47 23.38
N ASN A 34 20.30 16.87 24.20
CA ASN A 34 19.00 16.21 24.33
C ASN A 34 17.89 17.08 23.75
N SER A 35 17.90 17.27 22.42
CA SER A 35 16.91 18.01 21.64
C SER A 35 15.48 17.86 22.21
N PHE A 36 15.02 18.86 22.97
CA PHE A 36 13.67 18.85 23.54
C PHE A 36 12.58 19.02 22.48
N GLU A 37 12.95 19.37 21.24
CA GLU A 37 12.05 19.55 20.12
C GLU A 37 12.46 18.66 18.94
N VAL A 38 11.47 17.95 18.36
CA VAL A 38 11.65 17.22 17.10
C VAL A 38 11.97 18.26 16.01
N ALA A 39 13.07 18.07 15.30
CA ALA A 39 13.49 19.03 14.28
C ALA A 39 12.42 19.19 13.19
N PHE A 40 12.10 20.44 12.83
CA PHE A 40 11.11 20.79 11.81
C PHE A 40 9.68 20.30 12.11
N ASP A 41 9.36 20.04 13.39
CA ASP A 41 8.05 19.51 13.78
C ASP A 41 6.90 20.51 13.57
N LEU A 42 7.18 21.82 13.62
CA LEU A 42 6.22 22.86 13.29
C LEU A 42 6.45 23.36 11.85
N PRO A 43 5.53 23.11 10.90
CA PRO A 43 5.71 23.59 9.53
C PRO A 43 5.69 25.11 9.48
N THR A 44 6.70 25.68 8.83
CA THR A 44 6.88 27.13 8.67
C THR A 44 5.95 27.71 7.61
N SER A 45 5.46 26.87 6.69
CA SER A 45 4.59 27.24 5.57
C SER A 45 3.46 26.22 5.34
N ASP A 46 2.43 26.65 4.62
CA ASP A 46 1.36 25.74 4.16
C ASP A 46 1.91 24.66 3.22
N ALA A 47 2.96 24.98 2.44
CA ALA A 47 3.62 24.02 1.55
C ALA A 47 4.19 22.84 2.33
N GLU A 48 4.86 23.11 3.45
CA GLU A 48 5.44 22.07 4.31
C GLU A 48 4.36 21.21 4.98
N ALA A 49 3.27 21.83 5.45
CA ALA A 49 2.14 21.11 6.02
C ALA A 49 1.48 20.20 4.97
N VAL A 50 1.27 20.70 3.74
CA VAL A 50 0.70 19.93 2.63
C VAL A 50 1.64 18.80 2.21
N ARG A 51 2.95 19.04 2.13
CA ARG A 51 3.95 18.00 1.85
C ARG A 51 3.85 16.86 2.85
N PHE A 52 3.82 17.19 4.14
CA PHE A 52 3.61 16.21 5.20
C PHE A 52 2.31 15.44 5.01
N LEU A 53 1.18 16.12 4.83
CA LEU A 53 -0.13 15.49 4.63
C LEU A 53 -0.17 14.59 3.39
N ASN A 54 0.51 14.99 2.31
CA ASN A 54 0.62 14.22 1.07
C ASN A 54 1.47 12.95 1.21
N GLN A 55 2.45 12.95 2.13
CA GLN A 55 3.25 11.77 2.47
C GLN A 55 2.52 10.88 3.48
N ALA A 56 1.82 11.47 4.44
CA ALA A 56 1.11 10.78 5.52
C ALA A 56 -0.27 10.22 5.09
N THR A 57 -0.90 10.78 4.06
CA THR A 57 -2.27 10.42 3.63
C THR A 57 -2.34 10.14 2.12
N PHE A 58 -3.54 9.90 1.60
CA PHE A 58 -3.78 9.86 0.15
C PHE A 58 -3.78 11.25 -0.52
N GLY A 59 -3.72 12.34 0.26
CA GLY A 59 -3.67 13.71 -0.23
C GLY A 59 -4.20 14.70 0.81
N ALA A 60 -3.59 15.90 0.86
CA ALA A 60 -3.95 16.95 1.81
C ALA A 60 -5.37 17.50 1.58
N ARG A 61 -6.15 17.64 2.65
CA ARG A 61 -7.41 18.42 2.61
C ARG A 61 -7.15 19.85 3.10
N PRO A 62 -7.82 20.87 2.52
CA PRO A 62 -7.67 22.27 2.95
C PRO A 62 -7.90 22.48 4.45
N GLN A 63 -8.81 21.72 5.05
CA GLN A 63 -9.13 21.77 6.48
C GLN A 63 -8.01 21.20 7.39
N ASP A 64 -7.18 20.29 6.88
CA ASP A 64 -6.12 19.64 7.68
C ASP A 64 -4.87 20.54 7.76
N ILE A 65 -4.65 21.40 6.76
CA ILE A 65 -3.50 22.32 6.69
C ILE A 65 -3.39 23.22 7.94
N PRO A 66 -4.42 24.03 8.30
CA PRO A 66 -4.33 24.89 9.48
C PRO A 66 -4.24 24.09 10.79
N ILE A 67 -4.77 22.86 10.83
CA ILE A 67 -4.66 21.98 11.99
C ILE A 67 -3.19 21.59 12.18
N VAL A 68 -2.51 21.09 11.15
CA VAL A 68 -1.07 20.74 11.23
C VAL A 68 -0.21 21.97 11.56
N ARG A 69 -0.51 23.14 10.99
CA ARG A 69 0.17 24.42 11.31
C ARG A 69 0.05 24.80 12.79
N SER A 70 -1.00 24.35 13.48
CA SER A 70 -1.28 24.70 14.88
C SER A 70 -0.89 23.62 15.90
N GLN A 71 -1.01 22.33 15.55
CA GLN A 71 -0.78 21.19 16.46
C GLN A 71 0.61 20.56 16.32
N SER A 72 1.44 21.06 15.40
CA SER A 72 2.65 20.41 14.89
C SER A 72 2.38 19.13 14.09
N VAL A 73 3.38 18.67 13.35
CA VAL A 73 3.38 17.40 12.62
C VAL A 73 3.19 16.24 13.59
N SER A 74 3.97 16.20 14.66
CA SER A 74 3.88 15.15 15.68
C SER A 74 2.53 15.11 16.38
N GLY A 75 1.94 16.27 16.72
CA GLY A 75 0.64 16.33 17.38
C GLY A 75 -0.48 15.82 16.48
N TRP A 76 -0.54 16.28 15.23
CA TRP A 76 -1.53 15.79 14.26
C TRP A 76 -1.34 14.28 13.98
N LEU A 77 -0.09 13.83 13.80
CA LEU A 77 0.22 12.43 13.53
C LEU A 77 -0.18 11.53 14.71
N ASN A 78 0.00 11.96 15.94
CA ASN A 78 -0.46 11.22 17.13
C ASN A 78 -1.97 10.98 17.12
N GLY A 79 -2.76 11.96 16.66
CA GLY A 79 -4.20 11.80 16.49
C GLY A 79 -4.55 10.71 15.46
N GLN A 80 -3.81 10.63 14.35
CA GLN A 80 -4.00 9.59 13.34
C GLN A 80 -3.51 8.21 13.78
N LEU A 81 -2.35 8.12 14.42
CA LEU A 81 -1.77 6.85 14.90
C LEU A 81 -2.59 6.20 16.03
N ASN A 82 -3.35 7.02 16.78
CA ASN A 82 -4.22 6.58 17.86
C ASN A 82 -5.71 6.70 17.51
N HIS A 83 -6.04 6.87 16.23
CA HIS A 83 -7.43 6.98 15.80
C HIS A 83 -8.18 5.68 16.16
N PRO A 84 -9.34 5.75 16.86
CA PRO A 84 -10.04 4.57 17.37
C PRO A 84 -10.75 3.77 16.27
N THR A 85 -11.20 4.45 15.21
CA THR A 85 -11.84 3.79 14.07
C THR A 85 -10.80 3.12 13.19
N VAL A 86 -11.08 1.88 12.81
CA VAL A 86 -10.38 1.15 11.75
C VAL A 86 -11.37 0.93 10.62
N THR A 87 -11.16 1.58 9.49
CA THR A 87 -12.11 1.50 8.36
C THR A 87 -11.84 0.25 7.53
N LEU A 88 -12.71 -0.74 7.65
CA LEU A 88 -12.61 -2.04 6.96
C LEU A 88 -13.52 -2.08 5.72
N SER A 89 -13.11 -2.85 4.70
CA SER A 89 -13.79 -2.97 3.42
C SER A 89 -14.68 -4.21 3.32
N ARG A 90 -14.28 -5.35 3.89
CA ARG A 90 -15.05 -6.60 3.79
C ARG A 90 -16.42 -6.46 4.41
N ALA A 91 -16.52 -6.03 5.66
CA ALA A 91 -17.79 -5.92 6.37
C ALA A 91 -18.78 -5.01 5.63
N TRP A 92 -18.28 -3.94 5.00
CA TRP A 92 -19.08 -3.06 4.16
C TRP A 92 -19.59 -3.79 2.90
N LEU A 93 -18.73 -4.55 2.21
CA LEU A 93 -19.12 -5.31 1.02
C LEU A 93 -20.06 -6.46 1.33
N GLU A 94 -19.92 -7.13 2.48
CA GLU A 94 -20.85 -8.17 2.92
C GLU A 94 -22.23 -7.57 3.25
N ALA A 95 -22.27 -6.42 3.93
CA ALA A 95 -23.52 -5.70 4.17
C ALA A 95 -24.17 -5.22 2.87
N TYR A 96 -23.35 -4.75 1.91
CA TYR A 96 -23.81 -4.39 0.57
C TYR A 96 -24.38 -5.59 -0.17
N ALA A 97 -23.68 -6.73 -0.18
CA ALA A 97 -24.14 -7.98 -0.78
C ALA A 97 -25.48 -8.45 -0.19
N ALA A 98 -25.63 -8.37 1.13
CA ALA A 98 -26.85 -8.76 1.84
C ALA A 98 -28.07 -7.91 1.47
N ALA A 99 -27.85 -6.68 1.02
CA ALA A 99 -28.89 -5.75 0.64
C ALA A 99 -29.20 -5.75 -0.88
N LEU A 100 -28.41 -6.46 -1.69
CA LEU A 100 -28.67 -6.61 -3.12
C LEU A 100 -29.95 -7.43 -3.38
N PRO A 101 -30.70 -7.12 -4.47
CA PRO A 101 -31.78 -7.97 -4.94
C PRO A 101 -31.31 -9.41 -5.22
N ALA A 102 -32.23 -10.37 -5.20
CA ALA A 102 -31.93 -11.73 -5.61
C ALA A 102 -31.32 -11.77 -7.03
N ASN A 103 -30.35 -12.65 -7.26
CA ASN A 103 -29.59 -12.78 -8.52
C ASN A 103 -28.70 -11.58 -8.89
N SER A 104 -28.46 -10.64 -7.98
CA SER A 104 -27.46 -9.58 -8.14
C SER A 104 -26.25 -9.85 -7.25
N SER A 105 -25.04 -9.75 -7.79
CA SER A 105 -23.80 -10.04 -7.05
C SER A 105 -22.94 -8.81 -6.79
N VAL A 106 -22.17 -8.86 -5.70
CA VAL A 106 -21.02 -7.98 -5.54
C VAL A 106 -19.99 -8.32 -6.61
N ASN A 107 -19.54 -7.30 -7.33
CA ASN A 107 -18.56 -7.43 -8.40
C ASN A 107 -17.30 -6.62 -8.10
N GLN A 108 -16.31 -6.74 -8.98
CA GLN A 108 -15.03 -6.06 -8.86
C GLN A 108 -15.16 -4.53 -8.76
N ASP A 109 -16.09 -3.95 -9.52
CA ASP A 109 -16.36 -2.52 -9.45
C ASP A 109 -16.83 -2.07 -8.06
N ALA A 110 -17.49 -2.94 -7.29
CA ALA A 110 -18.00 -2.62 -5.96
C ALA A 110 -16.84 -2.53 -4.96
N ARG A 111 -15.88 -3.45 -5.11
CA ARG A 111 -14.64 -3.47 -4.35
C ARG A 111 -13.79 -2.24 -4.65
N LEU A 112 -13.59 -1.91 -5.93
CA LEU A 112 -12.85 -0.71 -6.35
C LEU A 112 -13.50 0.57 -5.84
N HIS A 113 -14.82 0.67 -5.96
CA HIS A 113 -15.58 1.78 -5.38
C HIS A 113 -15.33 1.93 -3.89
N ARG A 114 -15.45 0.84 -3.12
CA ARG A 114 -15.21 0.86 -1.67
C ARG A 114 -13.78 1.28 -1.35
N TRP A 115 -12.79 0.80 -2.10
CA TRP A 115 -11.41 1.22 -1.89
C TRP A 115 -11.23 2.72 -2.09
N PHE A 116 -11.76 3.29 -3.19
CA PHE A 116 -11.69 4.73 -3.44
C PHE A 116 -12.46 5.55 -2.39
N ASP A 117 -13.61 5.05 -1.94
CA ASP A 117 -14.39 5.66 -0.87
C ASP A 117 -13.57 5.80 0.42
N VAL A 118 -12.89 4.74 0.82
CA VAL A 118 -12.01 4.74 1.99
C VAL A 118 -10.81 5.66 1.78
N ALA A 119 -10.14 5.59 0.63
CA ALA A 119 -8.99 6.42 0.32
C ALA A 119 -9.35 7.92 0.34
N VAL A 120 -10.52 8.29 -0.17
CA VAL A 120 -10.97 9.69 -0.20
C VAL A 120 -11.55 10.16 1.12
N THR A 121 -12.36 9.36 1.82
CA THR A 121 -13.23 9.86 2.89
C THR A 121 -12.84 9.42 4.30
N ALA A 122 -12.20 8.25 4.46
CA ALA A 122 -12.02 7.60 5.76
C ALA A 122 -11.26 8.49 6.77
N PRO A 123 -11.57 8.41 8.07
CA PRO A 123 -10.93 9.25 9.08
C PRO A 123 -9.52 8.77 9.50
N ASP A 124 -9.21 7.49 9.32
CA ASP A 124 -7.94 6.81 9.67
C ASP A 124 -6.92 6.82 8.52
N GLN A 125 -6.69 7.99 7.92
CA GLN A 125 -5.94 8.16 6.68
C GLN A 125 -4.51 7.63 6.69
N VAL A 126 -3.77 7.82 7.79
CA VAL A 126 -2.39 7.29 7.89
C VAL A 126 -2.40 5.76 7.82
N ARG A 127 -3.33 5.11 8.52
CA ARG A 127 -3.49 3.65 8.49
C ARG A 127 -3.78 3.15 7.08
N GLN A 128 -4.72 3.80 6.38
CA GLN A 128 -5.11 3.40 5.03
C GLN A 128 -3.96 3.62 4.03
N LYS A 129 -3.20 4.70 4.17
CA LYS A 129 -2.03 4.99 3.32
C LYS A 129 -0.92 3.98 3.52
N VAL A 130 -0.64 3.61 4.78
CA VAL A 130 0.34 2.57 5.11
C VAL A 130 -0.13 1.19 4.62
N ALA A 131 -1.42 0.86 4.73
CA ALA A 131 -1.97 -0.38 4.18
C ALA A 131 -1.78 -0.47 2.65
N TYR A 132 -1.97 0.65 1.93
CA TYR A 132 -1.68 0.72 0.50
C TYR A 132 -0.17 0.55 0.21
N ALA A 133 0.71 1.13 1.02
CA ALA A 133 2.15 0.88 0.90
C ALA A 133 2.52 -0.59 1.16
N LEU A 134 1.91 -1.22 2.17
CA LEU A 134 2.10 -2.65 2.46
C LEU A 134 1.57 -3.55 1.34
N SER A 135 0.48 -3.18 0.67
CA SER A 135 -0.05 -3.94 -0.49
C SER A 135 0.90 -4.01 -1.68
N GLN A 136 1.88 -3.11 -1.69
CA GLN A 136 2.93 -2.97 -2.68
C GLN A 136 4.26 -3.61 -2.27
N ILE A 137 4.31 -4.14 -1.04
CA ILE A 137 5.45 -4.86 -0.46
C ILE A 137 5.08 -6.33 -0.31
N VAL A 138 3.96 -6.61 0.35
CA VAL A 138 3.37 -7.93 0.50
C VAL A 138 2.26 -8.07 -0.54
N VAL A 139 2.63 -8.52 -1.74
CA VAL A 139 1.77 -8.46 -2.92
C VAL A 139 0.87 -9.69 -3.02
N ALA A 140 -0.44 -9.46 -3.12
CA ALA A 140 -1.38 -10.38 -3.75
C ALA A 140 -2.26 -9.58 -4.73
N SER A 141 -2.60 -10.18 -5.87
CA SER A 141 -3.19 -9.45 -6.99
C SER A 141 -4.48 -10.08 -7.51
N ASP A 142 -5.49 -9.25 -7.70
CA ASP A 142 -6.74 -9.61 -8.38
C ASP A 142 -6.61 -9.68 -9.92
N ARG A 143 -5.40 -9.52 -10.46
CA ARG A 143 -5.12 -9.84 -11.87
C ARG A 143 -4.89 -11.33 -12.09
N ASP A 144 -4.56 -12.05 -11.03
CA ASP A 144 -4.45 -13.50 -11.07
C ASP A 144 -5.85 -14.13 -11.20
N ASP A 145 -5.96 -15.15 -12.06
CA ASP A 145 -7.24 -15.80 -12.38
C ASP A 145 -7.88 -16.46 -11.15
N PHE A 146 -7.09 -16.86 -10.15
CA PHE A 146 -7.63 -17.41 -8.91
C PHE A 146 -8.26 -16.34 -8.01
N LEU A 147 -7.93 -15.05 -8.20
CA LEU A 147 -8.39 -13.95 -7.33
C LEU A 147 -9.33 -12.95 -8.03
N ALA A 148 -9.29 -12.85 -9.36
CA ALA A 148 -10.06 -11.86 -10.13
C ALA A 148 -11.58 -11.90 -9.88
N GLY A 149 -12.13 -13.08 -9.57
CA GLY A 149 -13.55 -13.29 -9.33
C GLY A 149 -14.00 -13.19 -7.87
N GLU A 150 -13.12 -12.77 -6.95
CA GLU A 150 -13.33 -12.91 -5.50
C GLU A 150 -13.32 -11.55 -4.76
N PRO A 151 -14.30 -10.65 -5.02
CA PRO A 151 -14.24 -9.27 -4.55
C PRO A 151 -14.30 -9.11 -3.03
N ILE A 152 -15.04 -9.98 -2.32
CA ILE A 152 -15.16 -9.94 -0.85
C ILE A 152 -13.87 -10.46 -0.20
N GLN A 153 -13.27 -11.50 -0.78
CA GLN A 153 -12.01 -12.10 -0.36
C GLN A 153 -10.84 -11.13 -0.53
N MET A 154 -10.78 -10.46 -1.68
CA MET A 154 -9.77 -9.42 -1.93
C MET A 154 -9.98 -8.19 -1.04
N ALA A 155 -11.19 -7.97 -0.52
CA ALA A 155 -11.42 -6.98 0.51
C ALA A 155 -10.92 -7.44 1.89
N GLU A 156 -11.04 -8.73 2.25
CA GLU A 156 -10.36 -9.25 3.45
C GLU A 156 -8.84 -9.11 3.32
N TRP A 157 -8.28 -9.41 2.15
CA TRP A 157 -6.85 -9.21 1.91
C TRP A 157 -6.42 -7.76 2.19
N ASN A 158 -7.18 -6.79 1.71
CA ASN A 158 -6.97 -5.38 2.06
C ASN A 158 -7.09 -5.15 3.58
N ASP A 159 -8.08 -5.75 4.23
CA ASP A 159 -8.35 -5.58 5.65
C ASP A 159 -7.26 -6.18 6.55
N ILE A 160 -6.60 -7.28 6.15
CA ILE A 160 -5.38 -7.79 6.80
C ILE A 160 -4.31 -6.70 6.81
N LEU A 161 -4.08 -6.05 5.67
CA LEU A 161 -3.09 -4.96 5.56
C LEU A 161 -3.49 -3.75 6.42
N VAL A 162 -4.77 -3.38 6.43
CA VAL A 162 -5.29 -2.25 7.23
C VAL A 162 -5.16 -2.50 8.74
N ARG A 163 -5.53 -3.69 9.22
CA ARG A 163 -5.44 -4.05 10.65
C ARG A 163 -3.99 -4.06 11.12
N ASN A 164 -3.06 -4.53 10.28
CA ASN A 164 -1.64 -4.62 10.62
C ASN A 164 -0.81 -3.38 10.27
N ALA A 165 -1.36 -2.40 9.52
CA ALA A 165 -0.64 -1.18 9.11
C ALA A 165 0.00 -0.41 10.26
N LEU A 166 -0.63 -0.41 11.45
CA LEU A 166 -0.09 0.19 12.68
C LEU A 166 0.03 -0.86 13.81
N GLY A 167 0.10 -2.14 13.44
CA GLY A 167 0.23 -3.29 14.35
C GLY A 167 1.68 -3.76 14.47
N ASN A 168 1.91 -5.07 14.42
CA ASN A 168 3.24 -5.66 14.47
C ASN A 168 3.57 -6.42 13.20
N TYR A 169 4.76 -6.23 12.63
CA TYR A 169 5.16 -6.86 11.37
C TYR A 169 5.21 -8.39 11.43
N ARG A 170 5.56 -8.98 12.59
CA ARG A 170 5.50 -10.44 12.80
C ARG A 170 4.07 -10.96 12.70
N THR A 171 3.10 -10.18 13.18
CA THR A 171 1.67 -10.52 13.06
C THR A 171 1.22 -10.43 11.60
N LEU A 172 1.68 -9.42 10.85
CA LEU A 172 1.42 -9.31 9.42
C LEU A 172 1.95 -10.53 8.66
N LEU A 173 3.23 -10.88 8.83
CA LEU A 173 3.83 -12.05 8.16
C LEU A 173 3.02 -13.32 8.44
N ARG A 174 2.63 -13.53 9.70
CA ARG A 174 1.78 -14.67 10.09
C ARG A 174 0.40 -14.63 9.42
N GLU A 175 -0.33 -13.52 9.51
CA GLU A 175 -1.67 -13.43 8.90
C GLU A 175 -1.62 -13.61 7.37
N VAL A 176 -0.54 -13.16 6.73
CA VAL A 176 -0.29 -13.35 5.30
C VAL A 176 -0.03 -14.82 4.97
N THR A 177 0.81 -15.51 5.74
CA THR A 177 1.07 -16.96 5.56
C THR A 177 -0.22 -17.77 5.62
N TYR A 178 -1.09 -17.45 6.57
CA TYR A 178 -2.36 -18.10 6.76
C TYR A 178 -3.51 -17.45 5.97
N SER A 179 -3.25 -16.53 5.04
CA SER A 179 -4.32 -15.95 4.23
C SER A 179 -4.73 -16.90 3.10
N PRO A 180 -6.02 -17.23 2.94
CA PRO A 180 -6.46 -18.01 1.78
C PRO A 180 -6.16 -17.34 0.45
N MET A 181 -6.15 -16.00 0.40
CA MET A 181 -5.88 -15.23 -0.82
C MET A 181 -4.42 -15.35 -1.20
N MET A 182 -3.52 -15.27 -0.22
CA MET A 182 -2.09 -15.50 -0.44
C MET A 182 -1.83 -16.97 -0.81
N GLY A 183 -2.49 -17.90 -0.11
CA GLY A 183 -2.44 -19.33 -0.41
C GLY A 183 -2.85 -19.69 -1.85
N ARG A 184 -3.86 -19.01 -2.40
CA ARG A 184 -4.23 -19.16 -3.81
C ARG A 184 -3.21 -18.50 -4.74
N TYR A 185 -2.79 -17.28 -4.42
CA TYR A 185 -1.89 -16.48 -5.25
C TYR A 185 -0.51 -17.11 -5.43
N LEU A 186 0.08 -17.63 -4.35
CA LEU A 186 1.40 -18.28 -4.34
C LEU A 186 1.30 -19.79 -4.13
N THR A 187 0.13 -20.35 -4.46
CA THR A 187 -0.11 -21.78 -4.70
C THR A 187 0.25 -22.74 -3.55
N HIS A 188 0.38 -22.26 -2.31
CA HIS A 188 0.58 -23.10 -1.12
C HIS A 188 -0.73 -23.52 -0.43
N LEU A 189 -1.89 -23.04 -0.90
CA LEU A 189 -3.19 -23.52 -0.44
C LEU A 189 -3.47 -24.94 -0.93
N ARG A 190 -3.90 -25.82 -0.02
CA ARG A 190 -4.32 -27.21 -0.29
C ARG A 190 -3.23 -28.09 -0.91
N ASN A 191 -1.96 -27.79 -0.63
CA ASN A 191 -0.86 -28.69 -0.95
C ASN A 191 -0.80 -29.86 0.07
N ARG A 192 -0.36 -31.03 -0.38
CA ARG A 192 -0.18 -32.20 0.50
C ARG A 192 0.91 -31.92 1.52
N LYS A 193 0.70 -32.33 2.78
CA LYS A 193 1.67 -32.15 3.87
C LYS A 193 2.97 -32.90 3.52
N PHE A 194 4.09 -32.19 3.47
CA PHE A 194 5.42 -32.79 3.33
C PHE A 194 6.00 -33.05 4.72
N GLU A 195 5.96 -34.32 5.12
CA GLU A 195 6.58 -34.85 6.33
C GLU A 195 7.20 -36.20 6.01
N LEU A 196 8.38 -36.50 6.56
CA LEU A 196 9.06 -37.77 6.31
C LEU A 196 8.63 -38.81 7.35
N VAL A 197 8.01 -39.87 6.87
CA VAL A 197 7.56 -41.00 7.68
C VAL A 197 8.69 -42.00 7.82
N ARG A 198 9.09 -42.29 9.06
CA ARG A 198 10.07 -43.32 9.38
C ARG A 198 9.39 -44.68 9.44
N SER A 199 9.93 -45.67 8.72
CA SER A 199 9.57 -47.07 8.84
C SER A 199 10.78 -47.88 9.29
N THR A 200 10.60 -48.81 10.24
CA THR A 200 11.66 -49.72 10.67
C THR A 200 11.17 -51.15 10.59
N SER A 201 11.76 -51.93 9.69
CA SER A 201 11.42 -53.34 9.49
C SER A 201 12.71 -54.16 9.41
N GLY A 202 12.78 -55.24 10.20
CA GLY A 202 13.93 -56.16 10.21
C GLY A 202 15.28 -55.50 10.55
N GLY A 203 15.29 -54.38 11.29
CA GLY A 203 16.50 -53.63 11.63
C GLY A 203 16.92 -52.55 10.63
N ASN A 204 16.28 -52.46 9.46
CA ASN A 204 16.52 -51.40 8.48
C ASN A 204 15.53 -50.24 8.70
N THR A 205 16.07 -49.02 8.79
CA THR A 205 15.27 -47.79 8.83
C THR A 205 15.18 -47.20 7.42
N THR A 206 13.97 -46.98 6.93
CA THR A 206 13.68 -46.25 5.69
C THR A 206 12.83 -45.02 6.00
N PHE A 207 12.90 -44.02 5.13
CA PHE A 207 12.04 -42.83 5.19
C PHE A 207 11.21 -42.75 3.91
N THR A 208 9.97 -42.28 4.02
CA THR A 208 9.08 -42.06 2.87
C THR A 208 8.39 -40.72 3.02
N ALA A 209 8.27 -39.95 1.93
CA ALA A 209 7.59 -38.66 1.98
C ALA A 209 6.06 -38.85 2.03
N GLY A 210 5.42 -38.24 3.03
CA GLY A 210 3.97 -38.31 3.27
C GLY A 210 3.10 -37.67 2.17
N ASN A 211 3.70 -37.09 1.14
CA ASN A 211 3.03 -36.54 -0.03
C ASN A 211 3.38 -37.28 -1.34
N ASN A 212 3.85 -38.52 -1.24
CA ASN A 212 4.21 -39.40 -2.37
C ASN A 212 5.43 -38.91 -3.17
N GLY A 213 6.36 -38.21 -2.51
CA GLY A 213 7.59 -37.72 -3.14
C GLY A 213 7.41 -36.54 -4.08
N VAL A 214 6.22 -35.91 -4.08
CA VAL A 214 5.99 -34.65 -4.81
C VAL A 214 6.76 -33.54 -4.11
N GLN A 215 7.46 -32.68 -4.84
CA GLN A 215 8.13 -31.55 -4.23
C GLN A 215 7.10 -30.49 -3.76
N PRO A 216 7.30 -29.85 -2.59
CA PRO A 216 6.50 -28.70 -2.16
C PRO A 216 6.52 -27.57 -3.19
N ASP A 217 5.47 -26.75 -3.20
CA ASP A 217 5.42 -25.55 -4.04
C ASP A 217 6.28 -24.45 -3.40
N GLU A 218 7.28 -23.97 -4.14
CA GLU A 218 8.30 -23.04 -3.65
C GLU A 218 7.93 -21.56 -3.81
N ASN A 219 6.83 -21.24 -4.52
CA ASN A 219 6.49 -19.86 -4.84
C ASN A 219 6.38 -19.01 -3.56
N TYR A 220 5.58 -19.47 -2.58
CA TYR A 220 5.44 -18.73 -1.32
C TYR A 220 6.75 -18.65 -0.53
N ALA A 221 7.56 -19.71 -0.55
CA ALA A 221 8.85 -19.75 0.14
C ALA A 221 9.82 -18.70 -0.41
N ARG A 222 9.88 -18.60 -1.73
CA ARG A 222 10.71 -17.61 -2.44
C ARG A 222 10.23 -16.19 -2.14
N GLU A 223 8.94 -15.92 -2.26
CA GLU A 223 8.41 -14.56 -2.07
C GLU A 223 8.49 -14.07 -0.61
N ILE A 224 8.21 -14.93 0.37
CA ILE A 224 8.27 -14.52 1.77
C ILE A 224 9.71 -14.15 2.18
N MET A 225 10.72 -14.89 1.70
CA MET A 225 12.12 -14.58 1.95
C MET A 225 12.58 -13.35 1.15
N GLN A 226 12.37 -13.36 -0.16
CA GLN A 226 13.00 -12.40 -1.06
C GLN A 226 12.30 -11.03 -1.09
N LEU A 227 10.97 -11.01 -1.09
CA LEU A 227 10.19 -9.77 -1.26
C LEU A 227 9.69 -9.25 0.08
N PHE A 228 9.19 -10.14 0.95
CA PHE A 228 8.45 -9.73 2.14
C PHE A 228 9.32 -9.59 3.39
N SER A 229 10.54 -10.14 3.43
CA SER A 229 11.41 -10.05 4.61
C SER A 229 12.87 -9.74 4.31
N ILE A 230 13.68 -10.74 3.93
CA ILE A 230 15.14 -10.70 4.09
C ILE A 230 15.89 -10.23 2.83
N GLY A 231 15.24 -10.23 1.67
CA GLY A 231 15.91 -9.85 0.41
C GLY A 231 16.85 -10.94 -0.11
N LEU A 232 17.52 -10.66 -1.23
CA LEU A 232 18.43 -11.61 -1.91
C LEU A 232 19.86 -11.63 -1.36
N VAL A 233 20.31 -10.49 -0.82
CA VAL A 233 21.72 -10.28 -0.43
C VAL A 233 21.80 -9.72 0.98
N VAL A 234 22.82 -10.12 1.72
CA VAL A 234 23.02 -9.66 3.10
C VAL A 234 23.27 -8.15 3.11
N ARG A 235 22.52 -7.43 3.96
CA ARG A 235 22.58 -5.97 4.10
C ARG A 235 22.95 -5.55 5.52
N GLY A 236 23.61 -4.40 5.62
CA GLY A 236 23.74 -3.66 6.88
C GLY A 236 22.46 -2.91 7.23
N ASP A 237 22.44 -2.31 8.43
CA ASP A 237 21.27 -1.57 8.95
C ASP A 237 20.93 -0.32 8.12
N ASP A 238 21.88 0.16 7.32
CA ASP A 238 21.73 1.30 6.41
C ASP A 238 21.30 0.90 4.98
N PHE A 239 21.04 -0.38 4.73
CA PHE A 239 20.67 -1.02 3.45
C PHE A 239 21.71 -0.96 2.33
N TYR A 240 22.55 0.07 2.27
CA TYR A 240 23.55 0.23 1.20
C TYR A 240 24.81 -0.61 1.44
N THR A 241 25.12 -0.93 2.70
CA THR A 241 26.25 -1.81 3.02
C THR A 241 25.89 -3.25 2.67
N THR A 242 26.66 -3.87 1.78
CA THR A 242 26.55 -5.30 1.44
C THR A 242 27.78 -6.06 1.93
N PHE A 243 27.59 -7.31 2.33
CA PHE A 243 28.68 -8.16 2.79
C PHE A 243 29.20 -9.01 1.64
N ALA A 244 30.52 -9.14 1.52
CA ALA A 244 31.14 -10.05 0.56
C ALA A 244 31.05 -11.49 1.07
N ASP A 245 30.94 -12.46 0.16
CA ASP A 245 30.98 -13.87 0.50
C ASP A 245 32.34 -14.21 1.13
N PRO A 246 32.38 -14.78 2.36
CA PRO A 246 33.62 -15.18 3.03
C PRO A 246 34.45 -16.20 2.24
N GLN A 247 33.80 -17.05 1.44
CA GLN A 247 34.44 -18.08 0.62
C GLN A 247 34.88 -17.53 -0.74
N ASN A 248 34.16 -16.54 -1.27
CA ASN A 248 34.49 -15.86 -2.51
C ASN A 248 34.33 -14.32 -2.39
N PRO A 249 35.37 -13.61 -1.90
CA PRO A 249 35.28 -12.17 -1.61
C PRO A 249 34.94 -11.24 -2.79
N GLN A 250 34.88 -11.76 -4.03
CA GLN A 250 34.50 -11.01 -5.22
C GLN A 250 32.98 -11.00 -5.47
N VAL A 251 32.21 -11.80 -4.72
CA VAL A 251 30.76 -11.93 -4.89
C VAL A 251 30.05 -11.45 -3.62
N LEU A 252 28.83 -10.93 -3.77
CA LEU A 252 27.99 -10.55 -2.63
C LEU A 252 27.46 -11.80 -1.92
N GLN A 253 27.49 -11.80 -0.59
CA GLN A 253 26.90 -12.85 0.22
C GLN A 253 25.38 -12.86 0.04
N THR A 254 24.82 -14.00 -0.33
CA THR A 254 23.36 -14.20 -0.40
C THR A 254 22.77 -14.45 0.99
N THR A 255 21.50 -14.10 1.15
CA THR A 255 20.74 -14.39 2.39
C THR A 255 20.27 -15.84 2.47
N TYR A 256 20.13 -16.50 1.34
CA TYR A 256 19.69 -17.88 1.18
C TYR A 256 20.17 -18.42 -0.18
N ASP A 257 20.04 -19.73 -0.39
CA ASP A 257 20.24 -20.39 -1.69
C ASP A 257 19.02 -21.25 -2.11
N GLU A 258 19.15 -22.03 -3.18
CA GLU A 258 18.05 -22.86 -3.68
C GLU A 258 17.68 -24.02 -2.73
N ASP A 259 18.65 -24.54 -1.97
CA ASP A 259 18.40 -25.59 -0.99
C ASP A 259 17.57 -25.01 0.18
N ASP A 260 17.88 -23.79 0.62
CA ASP A 260 17.08 -23.09 1.63
C ASP A 260 15.63 -22.83 1.18
N ILE A 261 15.41 -22.51 -0.10
CA ILE A 261 14.05 -22.33 -0.67
C ILE A 261 13.27 -23.65 -0.61
N SER A 262 13.90 -24.72 -1.10
CA SER A 262 13.34 -26.07 -1.08
C SER A 262 12.96 -26.48 0.35
N GLU A 263 13.85 -26.21 1.31
CA GLU A 263 13.64 -26.54 2.72
C GLU A 263 12.53 -25.72 3.37
N LEU A 264 12.51 -24.40 3.16
CA LEU A 264 11.48 -23.52 3.70
C LEU A 264 10.10 -23.84 3.11
N ALA A 265 10.00 -24.25 1.85
CA ALA A 265 8.75 -24.67 1.23
C ALA A 265 8.09 -25.86 1.95
N ARG A 266 8.88 -26.77 2.54
CA ARG A 266 8.36 -27.91 3.33
C ARG A 266 7.53 -27.47 4.53
N PHE A 267 7.80 -26.29 5.11
CA PHE A 267 7.04 -25.75 6.24
C PHE A 267 5.62 -25.32 5.85
N PHE A 268 5.45 -24.78 4.65
CA PHE A 268 4.16 -24.25 4.17
C PHE A 268 3.28 -25.30 3.49
N THR A 269 3.44 -26.56 3.88
CA THR A 269 2.65 -27.68 3.39
C THR A 269 1.55 -28.10 4.36
N GLY A 270 0.41 -28.56 3.83
CA GLY A 270 -0.75 -29.00 4.62
C GLY A 270 -1.64 -27.85 5.10
N LEU A 271 -1.50 -26.66 4.53
CA LEU A 271 -2.35 -25.51 4.81
C LEU A 271 -3.62 -25.57 3.96
N SER A 272 -4.78 -25.50 4.60
CA SER A 272 -6.08 -25.49 3.91
C SER A 272 -7.10 -24.64 4.65
N TYR A 273 -8.26 -24.42 4.03
CA TYR A 273 -9.37 -23.73 4.64
C TYR A 273 -9.70 -24.36 6.00
N GLN A 274 -10.11 -23.54 6.97
CA GLN A 274 -10.60 -24.05 8.24
C GLN A 274 -11.91 -24.80 8.00
N CYS A 275 -11.87 -26.14 8.02
CA CYS A 275 -13.08 -26.93 7.85
C CYS A 275 -14.00 -26.71 9.04
N THR A 276 -15.23 -26.30 8.76
CA THR A 276 -16.30 -26.21 9.74
C THR A 276 -17.59 -26.75 9.12
N GLN A 277 -18.51 -27.28 9.93
CA GLN A 277 -19.79 -27.84 9.48
C GLN A 277 -20.97 -27.06 10.08
N GLY A 278 -22.17 -27.13 9.48
CA GLY A 278 -23.35 -26.34 9.87
C GLY A 278 -23.69 -25.17 8.92
N VAL A 279 -24.57 -24.25 9.32
CA VAL A 279 -24.92 -23.06 8.52
C VAL A 279 -24.19 -21.83 9.07
N SER A 280 -23.51 -21.08 8.21
CA SER A 280 -23.02 -19.74 8.55
C SER A 280 -24.03 -18.69 8.12
N VAL A 281 -24.23 -17.65 8.92
CA VAL A 281 -25.06 -16.51 8.52
C VAL A 281 -24.19 -15.29 8.29
N VAL A 282 -24.13 -14.80 7.05
CA VAL A 282 -23.41 -13.57 6.68
C VAL A 282 -24.44 -12.56 6.19
N GLY A 283 -24.60 -11.44 6.92
CA GLY A 283 -25.59 -10.42 6.59
C GLY A 283 -27.03 -10.94 6.51
N GLY A 284 -27.39 -11.91 7.36
CA GLY A 284 -28.71 -12.55 7.36
C GLY A 284 -28.92 -13.60 6.26
N VAL A 285 -27.93 -13.85 5.40
CA VAL A 285 -27.97 -14.90 4.38
C VAL A 285 -27.36 -16.20 4.93
N PRO A 286 -28.12 -17.31 5.02
CA PRO A 286 -27.58 -18.61 5.39
C PRO A 286 -26.74 -19.19 4.26
N LEU A 287 -25.53 -19.63 4.60
CA LEU A 287 -24.56 -20.29 3.74
C LEU A 287 -24.37 -21.71 4.28
N GLU A 288 -24.79 -22.71 3.50
CA GLU A 288 -24.59 -24.11 3.83
C GLU A 288 -23.08 -24.44 3.87
N ARG A 289 -22.68 -25.50 4.59
CA ARG A 289 -21.30 -25.99 4.64
C ARG A 289 -21.28 -27.44 4.22
N ASN A 290 -20.39 -27.81 3.30
CA ASN A 290 -20.11 -29.21 2.96
C ASN A 290 -18.62 -29.38 2.66
N CYS A 291 -17.80 -29.51 3.70
CA CYS A 291 -16.41 -29.97 3.58
C CYS A 291 -16.34 -31.52 3.63
N GLY A 292 -17.34 -32.21 3.07
CA GLY A 292 -17.48 -33.67 3.15
C GLY A 292 -18.78 -34.15 2.48
N SER A 293 -18.98 -35.47 2.41
CA SER A 293 -20.15 -36.10 1.76
C SER A 293 -21.38 -36.25 2.65
N ASN A 294 -21.30 -35.94 3.95
CA ASN A 294 -22.40 -36.07 4.91
C ASN A 294 -22.76 -34.73 5.57
N SER A 295 -24.00 -34.28 5.37
CA SER A 295 -24.53 -33.00 5.87
C SER A 295 -25.01 -33.03 7.33
N THR A 296 -24.84 -34.16 8.04
CA THR A 296 -25.62 -34.45 9.26
C THR A 296 -24.87 -34.31 10.59
N THR A 297 -23.56 -34.11 10.60
CA THR A 297 -22.79 -33.96 11.86
C THR A 297 -21.87 -32.75 11.81
N ALA A 298 -22.16 -31.75 12.66
CA ALA A 298 -21.28 -30.61 12.80
C ALA A 298 -19.94 -31.03 13.43
N CYS A 299 -18.82 -30.93 12.71
CA CYS A 299 -17.48 -30.96 13.30
C CYS A 299 -16.94 -29.54 13.48
N THR A 300 -16.14 -29.33 14.53
CA THR A 300 -15.32 -28.13 14.75
C THR A 300 -14.00 -28.51 15.42
N GLY A 301 -12.97 -27.67 15.28
CA GLY A 301 -11.71 -27.86 15.98
C GLY A 301 -10.94 -29.10 15.51
N ILE A 302 -10.39 -29.86 16.47
CA ILE A 302 -9.53 -31.02 16.23
C ILE A 302 -10.23 -32.08 15.37
N GLY A 303 -11.52 -32.36 15.63
CA GLY A 303 -12.27 -33.41 14.94
C GLY A 303 -12.39 -33.20 13.42
N CYS A 304 -12.45 -31.95 12.94
CA CYS A 304 -12.44 -31.68 11.49
C CYS A 304 -11.05 -31.82 10.85
N ARG A 305 -9.97 -31.70 11.64
CA ARG A 305 -8.59 -31.74 11.14
C ARG A 305 -7.99 -33.16 11.10
N PHE A 306 -8.64 -34.12 11.78
CA PHE A 306 -8.26 -35.54 11.83
C PHE A 306 -9.38 -36.51 11.39
N GLY A 307 -10.54 -35.99 10.98
CA GLY A 307 -11.72 -36.79 10.65
C GLY A 307 -11.47 -37.83 9.54
N ASN A 308 -11.90 -39.07 9.79
CA ASN A 308 -11.62 -40.25 8.96
C ASN A 308 -12.67 -40.51 7.87
N GLY A 309 -13.38 -39.47 7.44
CA GLY A 309 -14.52 -39.57 6.51
C GLY A 309 -14.08 -39.79 5.07
N GLY A 310 -13.69 -41.01 4.72
CA GLY A 310 -13.68 -41.56 3.36
C GLY A 310 -13.15 -40.66 2.24
N ASN A 311 -11.89 -40.84 1.88
CA ASN A 311 -11.24 -40.46 0.62
C ASN A 311 -11.11 -38.99 0.22
N ARG A 312 -11.89 -38.01 0.72
CA ARG A 312 -11.71 -36.58 0.39
C ARG A 312 -12.25 -35.65 1.49
N LEU A 313 -11.36 -35.00 2.26
CA LEU A 313 -11.76 -33.92 3.17
C LEU A 313 -12.24 -32.66 2.41
N PHE A 314 -11.80 -32.45 1.17
CA PHE A 314 -12.22 -31.31 0.36
C PHE A 314 -12.52 -31.73 -1.08
N GLY A 315 -13.78 -32.07 -1.37
CA GLY A 315 -14.22 -32.33 -2.74
C GLY A 315 -14.21 -31.07 -3.62
N ASN A 316 -14.49 -29.90 -3.04
CA ASN A 316 -14.66 -28.61 -3.72
C ASN A 316 -14.23 -27.43 -2.82
N SER A 317 -14.05 -26.24 -3.41
CA SER A 317 -13.92 -24.99 -2.64
C SER A 317 -15.15 -24.78 -1.75
N PRO A 318 -15.03 -24.07 -0.60
CA PRO A 318 -16.18 -23.90 0.27
C PRO A 318 -17.37 -23.25 -0.47
N PRO A 319 -18.60 -23.59 -0.09
CA PRO A 319 -19.80 -23.23 -0.86
C PRO A 319 -20.05 -21.72 -0.91
N ARG A 320 -20.75 -21.32 -1.97
CA ARG A 320 -21.21 -19.96 -2.23
C ARG A 320 -22.68 -19.82 -1.83
N ASP A 321 -23.14 -18.58 -1.70
CA ASP A 321 -24.53 -18.31 -1.36
C ASP A 321 -25.50 -18.78 -2.47
N PRO A 322 -26.66 -19.36 -2.12
CA PRO A 322 -27.60 -19.90 -3.11
C PRO A 322 -28.29 -18.81 -3.94
N LEU A 323 -28.23 -17.54 -3.50
CA LEU A 323 -28.84 -16.40 -4.16
C LEU A 323 -27.90 -15.67 -5.12
N ASN A 324 -26.67 -16.18 -5.29
CA ASN A 324 -25.62 -15.60 -6.12
C ASN A 324 -25.34 -14.12 -5.81
N ARG A 325 -25.38 -13.72 -4.54
CA ARG A 325 -25.03 -12.36 -4.09
C ARG A 325 -23.53 -12.10 -4.05
N GLY A 326 -22.73 -13.12 -4.34
CA GLY A 326 -21.27 -13.06 -4.22
C GLY A 326 -20.79 -13.26 -2.79
N LEU A 327 -21.70 -13.59 -1.86
CA LEU A 327 -21.38 -14.01 -0.51
C LEU A 327 -20.83 -15.43 -0.55
N ILE A 328 -19.84 -15.67 0.29
CA ILE A 328 -19.12 -16.92 0.32
C ILE A 328 -18.89 -17.28 1.78
N HIS A 329 -18.84 -18.59 2.05
CA HIS A 329 -18.63 -19.11 3.39
C HIS A 329 -17.39 -18.51 4.07
N PRO A 330 -17.43 -18.14 5.38
CA PRO A 330 -16.32 -17.50 6.07
C PRO A 330 -14.97 -18.21 6.00
N ASP A 331 -14.96 -19.52 5.81
CA ASP A 331 -13.73 -20.30 5.69
C ASP A 331 -12.85 -19.84 4.52
N TRP A 332 -13.42 -19.14 3.52
CA TRP A 332 -12.68 -18.53 2.42
C TRP A 332 -11.79 -17.35 2.78
N TYR A 333 -12.05 -16.72 3.92
CA TYR A 333 -11.34 -15.52 4.33
C TYR A 333 -10.94 -15.52 5.80
N ARG A 334 -11.29 -16.58 6.55
CA ARG A 334 -10.64 -16.91 7.82
C ARG A 334 -9.20 -17.36 7.57
N PRO A 335 -8.31 -17.19 8.56
CA PRO A 335 -7.00 -17.80 8.50
C PRO A 335 -7.10 -19.29 8.16
N LEU A 336 -6.29 -19.72 7.19
CA LEU A 336 -6.00 -21.12 6.92
C LEU A 336 -5.56 -21.80 8.20
N VAL A 337 -5.66 -23.11 8.19
CA VAL A 337 -5.21 -23.95 9.31
C VAL A 337 -4.33 -25.05 8.78
N CYS A 338 -3.39 -25.51 9.60
CA CYS A 338 -2.62 -26.68 9.23
C CYS A 338 -3.37 -27.98 9.54
N TYR A 339 -3.31 -28.91 8.60
CA TYR A 339 -3.71 -30.29 8.74
C TYR A 339 -2.46 -31.17 8.85
N PRO A 340 -2.16 -31.73 10.04
CA PRO A 340 -0.97 -32.55 10.26
C PRO A 340 -0.98 -33.84 9.44
N ARG A 341 -2.18 -34.34 9.11
CA ARG A 341 -2.41 -35.55 8.32
C ARG A 341 -3.25 -35.20 7.08
N TYR A 342 -2.70 -34.37 6.20
CA TYR A 342 -3.46 -33.87 5.05
C TYR A 342 -3.47 -34.84 3.87
N HIS A 343 -4.57 -35.59 3.74
CA HIS A 343 -4.86 -36.61 2.71
C HIS A 343 -5.54 -36.05 1.45
N ASP A 344 -5.55 -34.75 1.23
CA ASP A 344 -6.25 -34.18 0.07
C ASP A 344 -5.45 -34.41 -1.22
N ASN A 345 -6.11 -34.94 -2.23
CA ASN A 345 -5.63 -34.93 -3.61
C ASN A 345 -5.83 -33.53 -4.23
N GLY A 346 -5.69 -32.45 -3.45
CA GLY A 346 -6.29 -31.13 -3.70
C GLY A 346 -5.88 -30.40 -4.97
N ARG A 347 -4.89 -30.89 -5.72
CA ARG A 347 -4.53 -30.46 -7.09
C ARG A 347 -4.65 -31.58 -8.14
N ASP A 348 -4.81 -32.81 -7.67
CA ASP A 348 -4.81 -34.05 -8.43
C ASP A 348 -6.28 -34.50 -8.59
N THR A 349 -6.91 -34.04 -9.67
CA THR A 349 -8.29 -34.45 -10.04
C THR A 349 -8.38 -35.95 -10.34
N SER A 350 -7.25 -36.62 -10.51
CA SER A 350 -7.14 -38.07 -10.59
C SER A 350 -7.50 -38.68 -9.24
N GLY A 351 -8.35 -39.70 -9.22
CA GLY A 351 -8.62 -40.53 -8.05
C GLY A 351 -7.42 -41.36 -7.59
N ALA A 352 -6.25 -40.74 -7.39
CA ALA A 352 -5.10 -41.35 -6.75
C ALA A 352 -5.57 -41.91 -5.40
N ILE A 353 -5.31 -43.19 -5.21
CA ILE A 353 -5.72 -43.93 -4.03
C ILE A 353 -5.03 -43.27 -2.82
N ILE A 354 -5.75 -43.17 -1.70
CA ILE A 354 -5.13 -42.94 -0.40
C ILE A 354 -4.20 -44.13 -0.18
N GLU A 355 -2.92 -43.97 -0.46
CA GLU A 355 -1.96 -45.02 -0.14
C GLU A 355 -1.83 -45.06 1.37
N THR A 356 -2.46 -46.07 1.96
CA THR A 356 -2.07 -46.58 3.26
C THR A 356 -0.56 -46.85 3.20
N ASP A 357 0.18 -46.45 4.24
CA ASP A 357 1.64 -46.53 4.43
C ASP A 357 2.26 -47.95 4.32
N THR A 358 1.87 -48.74 3.33
CA THR A 358 2.26 -50.14 3.16
C THR A 358 3.27 -50.35 2.04
N GLY A 359 3.56 -49.32 1.23
CA GLY A 359 4.55 -49.36 0.15
C GLY A 359 5.88 -48.72 0.56
N SER A 360 6.97 -49.49 0.50
CA SER A 360 8.32 -48.93 0.56
C SER A 360 8.66 -48.24 -0.77
N PHE A 361 8.65 -46.91 -0.80
CA PHE A 361 9.17 -46.16 -1.94
C PHE A 361 10.67 -45.89 -1.75
N SER A 362 11.45 -46.09 -2.80
CA SER A 362 12.85 -45.64 -2.84
C SER A 362 12.87 -44.12 -2.97
N LEU A 363 13.41 -43.47 -1.95
CA LEU A 363 13.69 -42.03 -1.99
C LEU A 363 14.67 -41.72 -3.13
N PRO A 364 14.38 -40.73 -4.00
CA PRO A 364 15.33 -40.29 -5.01
C PRO A 364 16.67 -39.89 -4.38
N PRO A 365 17.81 -40.07 -5.08
CA PRO A 365 19.07 -39.48 -4.67
C PRO A 365 18.89 -37.97 -4.45
N GLY A 366 19.38 -37.44 -3.31
CA GLY A 366 19.18 -36.04 -2.92
C GLY A 366 17.94 -35.78 -2.05
N THR A 367 17.31 -36.82 -1.50
CA THR A 367 16.20 -36.61 -0.56
C THR A 367 16.69 -35.90 0.71
N PRO A 368 16.01 -34.83 1.15
CA PRO A 368 16.38 -34.07 2.34
C PRO A 368 16.46 -34.90 3.62
N THR A 369 17.20 -34.38 4.60
CA THR A 369 17.22 -34.95 5.95
C THR A 369 15.81 -34.99 6.56
N PRO A 370 15.53 -35.95 7.47
CA PRO A 370 14.30 -35.94 8.25
C PRO A 370 14.07 -34.63 8.99
N GLU A 371 15.13 -34.03 9.55
CA GLU A 371 15.09 -32.68 10.09
C GLU A 371 14.89 -31.64 8.98
N LYS A 372 14.05 -30.62 9.27
CA LYS A 372 13.93 -29.42 8.46
C LYS A 372 14.94 -28.41 8.99
N THR A 373 16.04 -28.22 8.27
CA THR A 373 17.10 -27.28 8.67
C THR A 373 17.19 -26.16 7.65
N LEU A 374 17.04 -24.93 8.11
CA LEU A 374 17.16 -23.72 7.29
C LEU A 374 18.34 -22.89 7.77
N THR A 375 19.21 -22.44 6.85
CA THR A 375 20.50 -21.82 7.19
C THR A 375 20.68 -20.51 6.44
N LEU A 376 20.20 -19.42 7.04
CA LEU A 376 20.15 -18.12 6.38
C LEU A 376 21.40 -17.28 6.65
N GLY A 377 21.96 -16.68 5.61
CA GLY A 377 23.09 -15.75 5.68
C GLY A 377 22.67 -14.39 6.24
N SER A 378 23.46 -13.84 7.19
CA SER A 378 23.20 -12.53 7.77
C SER A 378 24.48 -11.73 8.06
N SER A 379 24.32 -10.43 8.32
CA SER A 379 25.42 -9.52 8.70
C SER A 379 26.08 -9.89 10.02
N GLN A 380 25.41 -10.71 10.83
CA GLN A 380 25.84 -11.19 12.14
C GLN A 380 26.19 -12.69 12.09
N GLY A 381 26.63 -13.19 10.94
CA GLY A 381 26.90 -14.61 10.69
C GLY A 381 25.67 -15.39 10.21
N VAL A 382 25.68 -16.70 10.37
CA VAL A 382 24.61 -17.58 9.91
C VAL A 382 23.49 -17.68 10.95
N ARG A 383 22.23 -17.76 10.51
CA ARG A 383 21.05 -18.02 11.34
C ARG A 383 20.47 -19.37 10.96
N THR A 384 20.50 -20.31 11.90
CA THR A 384 20.00 -21.67 11.66
C THR A 384 18.73 -21.94 12.45
N LEU A 385 17.71 -22.49 11.79
CA LEU A 385 16.53 -23.09 12.41
C LEU A 385 16.54 -24.57 12.07
N THR A 386 16.51 -25.42 13.08
CA THR A 386 16.34 -26.87 12.91
C THR A 386 15.05 -27.30 13.60
N VAL A 387 14.10 -27.81 12.83
CA VAL A 387 12.86 -28.41 13.35
C VAL A 387 12.92 -29.92 13.18
N GLN A 388 12.78 -30.62 14.30
CA GLN A 388 12.75 -32.07 14.33
C GLN A 388 11.46 -32.61 13.69
N PRO A 389 11.51 -33.75 13.00
CA PRO A 389 10.33 -34.37 12.38
C PRO A 389 9.37 -34.97 13.42
N SER A 390 8.09 -35.12 13.04
CA SER A 390 7.08 -35.84 13.85
C SER A 390 7.01 -37.32 13.44
N PHE A 391 7.74 -38.21 14.12
CA PHE A 391 7.87 -39.64 13.75
C PHE A 391 6.89 -40.62 14.42
N LEU A 392 6.80 -41.83 13.84
CA LEU A 392 5.99 -42.93 14.37
C LEU A 392 6.52 -43.60 15.65
N ASP A 393 7.84 -43.70 15.83
CA ASP A 393 8.46 -44.40 16.96
C ASP A 393 9.60 -43.59 17.58
N GLY A 394 9.50 -43.33 18.89
CA GLY A 394 10.37 -42.42 19.64
C GLY A 394 9.56 -41.22 20.11
N SER A 395 9.22 -41.20 21.39
CA SER A 395 8.28 -40.26 21.99
C SER A 395 8.51 -38.78 21.61
N PRO A 396 7.45 -37.96 21.43
CA PRO A 396 6.04 -38.30 21.63
C PRO A 396 5.11 -38.20 20.40
N LEU A 397 5.53 -37.67 19.26
CA LEU A 397 4.57 -37.16 18.27
C LEU A 397 4.50 -37.93 16.96
N ASN A 398 3.54 -38.85 16.88
CA ASN A 398 3.21 -39.62 15.68
C ASN A 398 1.92 -39.13 15.02
N CYS A 399 2.02 -38.17 14.08
CA CYS A 399 0.83 -37.59 13.43
C CYS A 399 0.16 -38.46 12.37
N HIS A 400 0.77 -39.60 12.03
CA HIS A 400 0.29 -40.52 11.01
C HIS A 400 -0.49 -41.71 11.59
N ALA A 401 -0.43 -41.93 12.92
CA ALA A 401 -1.14 -43.02 13.56
C ALA A 401 -2.66 -42.95 13.33
N SER A 402 -3.26 -44.13 13.11
CA SER A 402 -4.69 -44.27 12.83
C SER A 402 -5.58 -44.13 14.07
N ASN A 403 -5.01 -44.16 15.28
CA ASN A 403 -5.70 -44.21 16.58
C ASN A 403 -5.25 -43.13 17.56
N LEU A 404 -4.95 -41.92 17.08
CA LEU A 404 -4.57 -40.79 17.95
C LEU A 404 -5.72 -40.37 18.86
N ASN A 405 -5.44 -40.24 20.15
CA ASN A 405 -6.36 -39.58 21.08
C ASN A 405 -6.34 -38.06 20.88
N GLU A 406 -7.30 -37.34 21.47
CA GLU A 406 -7.47 -35.90 21.27
C GLU A 406 -6.23 -35.07 21.67
N ALA A 407 -5.53 -35.44 22.75
CA ALA A 407 -4.30 -34.75 23.18
C ALA A 407 -3.16 -34.94 22.16
N GLN A 408 -3.02 -36.14 21.60
CA GLN A 408 -2.04 -36.43 20.56
C GLN A 408 -2.38 -35.70 19.25
N GLN A 409 -3.67 -35.64 18.89
CA GLN A 409 -4.15 -34.88 17.74
C GLN A 409 -3.85 -33.38 17.90
N GLN A 410 -4.10 -32.81 19.08
CA GLN A 410 -3.77 -31.41 19.36
C GLN A 410 -2.26 -31.16 19.28
N ALA A 411 -1.43 -32.03 19.87
CA ALA A 411 0.02 -31.90 19.79
C ALA A 411 0.53 -31.92 18.34
N CYS A 412 -0.16 -32.64 17.45
CA CYS A 412 0.15 -32.67 16.02
C CYS A 412 -0.20 -31.37 15.31
N ILE A 413 -1.34 -30.77 15.67
CA ILE A 413 -1.72 -29.42 15.19
C ILE A 413 -0.69 -28.41 15.66
N ASP A 414 -0.36 -28.43 16.96
CA ASP A 414 0.58 -27.51 17.59
C ASP A 414 1.97 -27.62 16.95
N TYR A 415 2.44 -28.83 16.66
CA TYR A 415 3.67 -29.04 15.92
C TYR A 415 3.62 -28.40 14.53
N CYS A 416 2.54 -28.64 13.78
CA CYS A 416 2.47 -28.12 12.43
C CYS A 416 2.42 -26.58 12.39
N GLU A 417 1.53 -25.98 13.19
CA GLU A 417 1.38 -24.53 13.24
C GLU A 417 2.60 -23.87 13.89
N GLY A 418 3.16 -24.49 14.93
CA GLY A 418 4.37 -24.05 15.61
C GLY A 418 5.61 -24.07 14.72
N SER A 419 5.73 -25.04 13.80
CA SER A 419 6.80 -25.08 12.81
C SER A 419 6.73 -23.89 11.85
N ILE A 420 5.52 -23.53 11.41
CA ILE A 420 5.29 -22.34 10.56
C ILE A 420 5.61 -21.06 11.34
N ASP A 421 5.14 -20.97 12.58
CA ASP A 421 5.42 -19.83 13.46
C ASP A 421 6.93 -19.66 13.71
N ALA A 422 7.68 -20.75 13.88
CA ALA A 422 9.14 -20.71 14.03
C ALA A 422 9.86 -20.15 12.79
N VAL A 423 9.40 -20.49 11.58
CA VAL A 423 9.92 -19.91 10.34
C VAL A 423 9.59 -18.42 10.24
N VAL A 424 8.35 -18.03 10.54
CA VAL A 424 7.95 -16.61 10.58
C VAL A 424 8.81 -15.84 11.60
N ASP A 425 9.09 -16.43 12.76
CA ASP A 425 9.96 -15.83 13.78
C ASP A 425 11.42 -15.74 13.33
N LEU A 426 11.95 -16.74 12.62
CA LEU A 426 13.29 -16.68 12.04
C LEU A 426 13.41 -15.52 11.04
N LEU A 427 12.47 -15.41 10.09
CA LEU A 427 12.47 -14.35 9.09
C LEU A 427 12.27 -12.97 9.73
N PHE A 428 11.38 -12.85 10.71
CA PHE A 428 11.14 -11.60 11.44
C PHE A 428 12.36 -11.13 12.25
N ASN A 429 13.07 -12.07 12.89
CA ASN A 429 14.25 -11.78 13.70
C ASN A 429 15.54 -11.67 12.88
N HIS A 430 15.48 -11.95 11.58
CA HIS A 430 16.62 -11.84 10.69
C HIS A 430 17.15 -10.38 10.61
N PRO A 431 18.47 -10.15 10.67
CA PRO A 431 19.07 -8.81 10.62
C PRO A 431 18.73 -7.98 9.37
N ASN A 432 18.48 -8.61 8.22
CA ASN A 432 18.07 -7.88 7.00
C ASN A 432 16.63 -7.35 7.05
N THR A 433 15.74 -7.94 7.85
CA THR A 433 14.30 -7.58 7.79
C THR A 433 14.04 -6.12 8.15
N PRO A 434 14.63 -5.55 9.23
CA PRO A 434 14.46 -4.13 9.55
C PRO A 434 14.87 -3.16 8.41
N PRO A 435 16.10 -3.19 7.85
CA PRO A 435 16.48 -2.27 6.78
C PRO A 435 15.69 -2.49 5.47
N MET A 436 15.32 -3.74 5.14
CA MET A 436 14.49 -4.04 3.97
C MET A 436 13.12 -3.37 4.08
N VAL A 437 12.41 -3.59 5.20
CA VAL A 437 11.08 -3.00 5.44
C VAL A 437 11.17 -1.47 5.53
N ALA A 438 12.17 -0.95 6.24
CA ALA A 438 12.39 0.49 6.39
C ALA A 438 12.55 1.18 5.03
N ARG A 439 13.48 0.71 4.19
CA ARG A 439 13.72 1.32 2.87
C ARG A 439 12.47 1.30 1.99
N GLN A 440 11.80 0.14 1.89
CA GLN A 440 10.64 0.01 1.02
C GLN A 440 9.50 0.94 1.48
N LEU A 441 9.22 1.03 2.79
CA LEU A 441 8.19 1.95 3.30
C LEU A 441 8.56 3.41 3.08
N ILE A 442 9.83 3.80 3.28
CA ILE A 442 10.28 5.17 2.99
C ILE A 442 10.09 5.49 1.50
N GLN A 443 10.42 4.57 0.59
CA GLN A 443 10.18 4.74 -0.84
C GLN A 443 8.70 4.89 -1.20
N ARG A 444 7.81 4.14 -0.54
CA ARG A 444 6.37 4.24 -0.79
C ARG A 444 5.76 5.52 -0.21
N LEU A 445 6.28 6.03 0.90
CA LEU A 445 5.67 7.15 1.63
C LEU A 445 6.32 8.51 1.38
N VAL A 446 7.65 8.59 1.29
CA VAL A 446 8.39 9.86 1.48
C VAL A 446 9.29 10.22 0.29
N THR A 447 10.26 9.38 -0.06
CA THR A 447 11.32 9.70 -1.04
C THR A 447 11.83 8.45 -1.74
N SER A 448 12.10 8.50 -3.05
CA SER A 448 12.65 7.37 -3.82
C SER A 448 14.11 7.08 -3.45
N ASN A 449 14.80 8.09 -2.92
CA ASN A 449 16.23 8.09 -2.64
C ASN A 449 16.52 8.47 -1.17
N PRO A 450 16.14 7.65 -0.18
CA PRO A 450 16.48 7.93 1.20
C PRO A 450 17.98 7.77 1.45
N SER A 451 18.54 8.62 2.31
CA SER A 451 19.94 8.45 2.74
C SER A 451 20.13 7.15 3.55
N PRO A 452 21.34 6.57 3.55
CA PRO A 452 21.66 5.41 4.41
C PRO A 452 21.36 5.69 5.89
N ALA A 453 21.59 6.92 6.35
CA ALA A 453 21.34 7.33 7.74
C ALA A 453 19.84 7.31 8.10
N TYR A 454 18.97 7.76 7.18
CA TYR A 454 17.53 7.72 7.37
C TYR A 454 17.00 6.28 7.42
N VAL A 455 17.46 5.42 6.52
CA VAL A 455 17.09 3.98 6.55
C VAL A 455 17.52 3.35 7.88
N ARG A 456 18.77 3.61 8.33
CA ARG A 456 19.29 3.08 9.60
C ARG A 456 18.45 3.51 10.80
N ARG A 457 18.12 4.80 10.95
CA ARG A 457 17.29 5.28 12.08
C ARG A 457 15.93 4.58 12.14
N VAL A 458 15.30 4.37 10.98
CA VAL A 458 14.01 3.67 10.92
C VAL A 458 14.18 2.17 11.18
N ALA A 459 15.24 1.55 10.68
CA ALA A 459 15.57 0.14 10.94
C ALA A 459 15.85 -0.12 12.42
N GLU A 460 16.51 0.81 13.13
CA GLU A 460 16.73 0.76 14.58
C GLU A 460 15.40 0.79 15.35
N VAL A 461 14.46 1.67 14.95
CA VAL A 461 13.11 1.72 15.55
C VAL A 461 12.33 0.44 15.27
N PHE A 462 12.47 -0.15 14.08
CA PHE A 462 11.89 -1.46 13.80
C PHE A 462 12.52 -2.53 14.71
N ALA A 463 13.84 -2.51 14.89
CA ALA A 463 14.53 -3.47 15.75
C ALA A 463 14.09 -3.34 17.22
N ASN A 464 13.86 -2.12 17.70
CA ASN A 464 13.36 -1.81 19.03
C ASN A 464 12.70 -0.42 19.05
N ASN A 465 11.40 -0.35 19.37
CA ASN A 465 10.66 0.92 19.46
C ASN A 465 10.97 1.78 20.71
N GLY A 466 12.02 1.45 21.46
CA GLY A 466 12.37 2.08 22.74
C GLY A 466 11.70 1.44 23.95
N ASN A 467 10.78 0.49 23.76
CA ASN A 467 10.10 -0.29 24.81
C ASN A 467 10.36 -1.80 24.67
N ASN A 468 11.46 -2.18 24.00
CA ASN A 468 11.82 -3.57 23.70
C ASN A 468 10.78 -4.32 22.86
N VAL A 469 10.01 -3.59 22.03
CA VAL A 469 9.09 -4.20 21.05
C VAL A 469 9.68 -4.06 19.66
N ARG A 470 10.05 -5.19 19.06
CA ARG A 470 10.49 -5.29 17.66
C ARG A 470 9.28 -5.27 16.74
N GLY A 471 9.40 -4.65 15.57
CA GLY A 471 8.41 -4.68 14.49
C GLY A 471 7.15 -3.88 14.77
N ASP A 472 7.16 -2.95 15.73
CA ASP A 472 6.04 -2.03 16.00
C ASP A 472 5.86 -1.06 14.82
N MET A 473 4.90 -1.37 13.94
CA MET A 473 4.65 -0.60 12.73
C MET A 473 4.16 0.81 13.04
N LYS A 474 3.51 1.03 14.19
CA LYS A 474 3.11 2.38 14.60
C LYS A 474 4.35 3.24 14.87
N ALA A 475 5.33 2.70 15.59
CA ALA A 475 6.59 3.39 15.87
C ALA A 475 7.42 3.60 14.58
N VAL A 476 7.49 2.58 13.72
CA VAL A 476 8.19 2.66 12.42
C VAL A 476 7.58 3.73 11.52
N VAL A 477 6.26 3.75 11.35
CA VAL A 477 5.56 4.78 10.55
C VAL A 477 5.77 6.17 11.12
N ARG A 478 5.74 6.31 12.46
CA ARG A 478 6.09 7.57 13.12
C ARG A 478 7.50 8.01 12.77
N ALA A 479 8.49 7.14 12.97
CA ALA A 479 9.90 7.42 12.68
C ALA A 479 10.12 7.83 11.23
N ILE A 480 9.46 7.16 10.27
CA ILE A 480 9.50 7.54 8.85
C ILE A 480 8.96 8.97 8.68
N LEU A 481 7.74 9.24 9.15
CA LEU A 481 7.05 10.47 8.79
C LEU A 481 7.61 11.71 9.50
N ILE A 482 8.20 11.58 10.69
CA ILE A 482 8.77 12.71 11.44
C ILE A 482 10.28 12.87 11.30
N ASP A 483 10.94 12.01 10.52
CA ASP A 483 12.39 12.07 10.34
C ASP A 483 12.85 13.45 9.84
N GLU A 484 14.01 13.89 10.31
CA GLU A 484 14.59 15.17 9.92
C GLU A 484 14.75 15.32 8.41
N GLU A 485 15.13 14.26 7.68
CA GLU A 485 15.29 14.29 6.22
C GLU A 485 13.92 14.47 5.54
N ALA A 486 12.89 13.82 6.09
CA ALA A 486 11.51 13.93 5.62
C ALA A 486 10.91 15.32 5.87
N ARG A 487 11.24 15.97 7.00
CA ARG A 487 10.66 17.26 7.40
C ARG A 487 11.49 18.48 7.04
N ARG A 488 12.78 18.34 6.75
CA ARG A 488 13.64 19.45 6.35
C ARG A 488 13.00 20.27 5.21
N PRO A 489 12.88 21.60 5.34
CA PRO A 489 12.29 22.47 4.33
C PRO A 489 12.96 22.33 2.97
N HIS A 490 12.19 22.56 1.90
CA HIS A 490 12.76 22.51 0.56
C HIS A 490 13.77 23.64 0.33
N GLY A 491 14.97 23.31 -0.18
CA GLY A 491 16.04 24.28 -0.44
C GLY A 491 16.79 24.76 0.82
N ALA A 492 16.47 24.24 2.00
CA ALA A 492 17.26 24.48 3.21
C ALA A 492 18.64 23.83 3.10
N ALA A 493 19.63 24.42 3.78
CA ALA A 493 20.98 23.86 3.84
C ALA A 493 20.96 22.41 4.33
N GLY A 494 21.64 21.52 3.60
CA GLY A 494 21.70 20.09 3.91
C GLY A 494 20.50 19.27 3.44
N GLN A 495 19.48 19.85 2.80
CA GLN A 495 18.49 19.04 2.08
C GLN A 495 19.08 18.59 0.73
N PRO A 496 19.07 17.29 0.40
CA PRO A 496 19.51 16.83 -0.91
C PRO A 496 18.64 17.43 -2.04
N VAL A 497 19.27 17.91 -3.11
CA VAL A 497 18.58 18.51 -4.29
C VAL A 497 17.74 17.50 -5.08
N ASP A 498 17.93 16.23 -4.78
CA ASP A 498 17.30 15.02 -5.33
C ASP A 498 16.33 14.36 -4.34
N PHE A 499 16.03 15.03 -3.22
CA PHE A 499 15.08 14.53 -2.23
C PHE A 499 13.63 14.57 -2.73
N GLY A 500 12.89 13.48 -2.49
CA GLY A 500 11.48 13.35 -2.81
C GLY A 500 11.23 12.20 -3.78
N LYS A 501 10.00 12.14 -4.30
CA LYS A 501 9.57 11.12 -5.26
C LYS A 501 8.53 11.64 -6.23
N VAL A 502 8.39 10.93 -7.33
CA VAL A 502 7.23 11.10 -8.22
C VAL A 502 6.05 10.39 -7.56
N ARG A 503 4.88 11.03 -7.48
CA ARG A 503 3.70 10.31 -6.99
C ARG A 503 3.18 9.36 -8.04
N GLU A 504 2.75 8.21 -7.55
CA GLU A 504 2.12 7.19 -8.35
C GLU A 504 0.85 7.74 -9.04
N PRO A 505 0.58 7.37 -10.31
CA PRO A 505 -0.49 7.98 -11.11
C PRO A 505 -1.87 7.96 -10.45
N MET A 506 -2.26 6.80 -9.89
CA MET A 506 -3.57 6.65 -9.26
C MET A 506 -3.72 7.53 -8.01
N LEU A 507 -2.64 7.72 -7.25
CA LEU A 507 -2.65 8.56 -6.05
C LEU A 507 -2.87 10.04 -6.38
N LYS A 508 -2.52 10.50 -7.59
CA LYS A 508 -2.78 11.88 -8.03
C LYS A 508 -4.28 12.13 -8.17
N LEU A 509 -5.02 11.15 -8.71
CA LEU A 509 -6.49 11.20 -8.81
C LEU A 509 -7.13 11.29 -7.42
N VAL A 510 -6.71 10.41 -6.49
CA VAL A 510 -7.26 10.39 -5.13
C VAL A 510 -6.93 11.69 -4.38
N ALA A 511 -5.71 12.20 -4.52
CA ALA A 511 -5.33 13.46 -3.89
C ALA A 511 -6.15 14.64 -4.40
N LEU A 512 -6.43 14.70 -5.70
CA LEU A 512 -7.30 15.70 -6.30
C LEU A 512 -8.71 15.62 -5.71
N TRP A 513 -9.29 14.42 -5.64
CA TRP A 513 -10.58 14.17 -5.01
C TRP A 513 -10.61 14.61 -3.55
N ARG A 514 -9.56 14.30 -2.78
CA ARG A 514 -9.48 14.69 -1.38
C ARG A 514 -9.36 16.20 -1.20
N HIS A 515 -8.49 16.85 -1.97
CA HIS A 515 -8.23 18.28 -1.81
C HIS A 515 -9.48 19.11 -2.09
N PHE A 516 -10.22 18.77 -3.14
CA PHE A 516 -11.44 19.48 -3.51
C PHE A 516 -12.70 18.92 -2.83
N GLY A 517 -12.55 18.02 -1.85
CA GLY A 517 -13.67 17.44 -1.12
C GLY A 517 -14.69 16.77 -2.04
N ALA A 518 -14.21 16.06 -3.07
CA ALA A 518 -15.05 15.31 -3.98
C ALA A 518 -15.99 14.39 -3.20
N VAL A 519 -17.15 14.17 -3.79
CA VAL A 519 -18.18 13.26 -3.30
C VAL A 519 -18.42 12.23 -4.41
N SER A 520 -18.61 10.97 -4.03
CA SER A 520 -19.03 9.96 -5.00
C SER A 520 -20.32 10.41 -5.70
N GLY A 521 -20.43 10.10 -6.99
CA GLY A 521 -21.74 10.11 -7.67
C GLY A 521 -22.71 9.14 -6.97
N ASP A 522 -24.00 9.35 -7.20
CA ASP A 522 -25.12 8.84 -6.40
C ASP A 522 -24.85 7.57 -5.57
N THR A 523 -24.62 7.79 -4.28
CA THR A 523 -24.57 6.79 -3.20
C THR A 523 -25.90 6.75 -2.42
N ALA A 524 -27.00 7.27 -2.97
CA ALA A 524 -28.30 7.30 -2.32
C ALA A 524 -28.96 5.92 -2.35
N LEU A 525 -28.77 5.22 -1.26
CA LEU A 525 -29.54 4.07 -0.86
C LEU A 525 -30.93 4.53 -0.38
N PHE A 526 -31.93 4.68 -1.25
CA PHE A 526 -33.31 4.97 -0.84
C PHE A 526 -34.37 4.31 -1.72
N PRO A 527 -35.45 3.76 -1.12
CA PRO A 527 -36.69 3.51 -1.82
C PRO A 527 -37.52 4.76 -1.71
N ASN A 528 -38.29 5.05 -2.75
CA ASN A 528 -39.28 6.12 -2.68
C ASN A 528 -40.46 5.76 -1.75
N GLN A 529 -40.46 4.59 -1.11
CA GLN A 529 -41.43 4.17 -0.09
C GLN A 529 -40.78 3.23 0.94
N ASN A 530 -40.52 3.73 2.15
CA ASN A 530 -40.46 2.86 3.33
C ASN A 530 -41.88 2.30 3.57
N PRO A 531 -42.10 1.03 3.93
CA PRO A 531 -43.42 0.60 4.41
C PRO A 531 -43.82 1.52 5.55
N GLN A 532 -44.94 2.20 5.41
CA GLN A 532 -45.40 3.22 6.34
C GLN A 532 -45.48 2.62 7.76
N GLY A 533 -44.60 3.05 8.68
CA GLY A 533 -44.61 2.65 10.10
C GLY A 533 -43.46 1.80 10.64
N SER A 534 -42.33 1.62 9.92
CA SER A 534 -41.21 0.80 10.43
C SER A 534 -40.24 1.56 11.38
N PRO A 535 -39.61 0.87 12.38
CA PRO A 535 -38.69 1.49 13.36
C PRO A 535 -37.41 2.06 12.74
N ALA A 536 -36.69 2.92 13.48
CA ALA A 536 -35.43 3.57 13.05
C ALA A 536 -34.25 2.63 12.69
N THR A 537 -34.42 1.31 12.88
CA THR A 537 -33.46 0.26 12.52
C THR A 537 -33.84 -0.53 11.27
N ALA A 538 -34.87 -0.12 10.52
CA ALA A 538 -35.33 -0.81 9.31
C ALA A 538 -34.51 -0.47 8.05
N ASN A 539 -34.09 -1.53 7.33
CA ASN A 539 -33.36 -1.64 6.05
C ASN A 539 -32.83 -0.33 5.41
N PRO A 540 -31.50 -0.11 5.40
CA PRO A 540 -30.92 1.12 4.88
C PRO A 540 -30.87 1.25 3.33
N LEU A 541 -31.27 0.24 2.52
CA LEU A 541 -30.97 0.20 1.07
C LEU A 541 -32.14 -0.04 0.09
N ALA A 542 -33.41 0.08 0.49
CA ALA A 542 -34.49 -0.39 -0.39
C ALA A 542 -34.62 0.42 -1.72
N GLY A 543 -35.11 -0.20 -2.80
CA GLY A 543 -35.78 0.39 -3.98
C GLY A 543 -35.14 1.39 -4.96
N GLN A 544 -34.15 1.02 -5.81
CA GLN A 544 -34.02 1.44 -7.25
C GLN A 544 -32.80 0.79 -8.00
N PRO A 545 -32.76 0.81 -9.36
CA PRO A 545 -31.85 0.08 -10.26
C PRO A 545 -30.52 0.80 -10.64
N ALA A 546 -29.50 0.03 -11.04
CA ALA A 546 -28.19 0.32 -11.69
C ALA A 546 -27.36 1.58 -11.27
N LEU A 547 -26.14 1.33 -10.75
CA LEU A 547 -25.34 2.16 -9.81
C LEU A 547 -24.32 3.16 -10.43
N ARG A 548 -23.95 4.22 -9.69
CA ARG A 548 -22.86 5.20 -9.99
C ARG A 548 -21.80 5.22 -8.86
N ARG A 549 -20.50 5.24 -9.18
CA ARG A 549 -19.37 4.97 -8.24
C ARG A 549 -18.22 6.00 -8.39
N TRP A 550 -17.38 6.17 -7.36
CA TRP A 550 -16.18 7.05 -7.29
C TRP A 550 -15.32 7.16 -8.57
N GLY A 551 -15.20 6.15 -9.43
CA GLY A 551 -14.20 6.18 -10.50
C GLY A 551 -14.30 5.04 -11.51
N PRO A 552 -13.36 4.96 -12.47
CA PRO A 552 -13.44 4.05 -13.60
C PRO A 552 -13.50 2.60 -13.12
N THR A 553 -14.21 1.77 -13.87
CA THR A 553 -14.23 0.31 -13.67
C THR A 553 -12.86 -0.33 -13.90
N ASN A 554 -11.99 0.35 -14.66
CA ASN A 554 -10.66 -0.14 -15.04
C ASN A 554 -9.58 0.96 -14.96
N PRO A 555 -9.22 1.46 -13.75
CA PRO A 555 -8.21 2.53 -13.61
C PRO A 555 -6.82 2.12 -14.17
N GLN A 556 -6.56 0.82 -14.34
CA GLN A 556 -5.32 0.35 -14.94
C GLN A 556 -5.10 0.82 -16.39
N ASN A 557 -6.15 1.14 -17.14
CA ASN A 557 -6.02 1.55 -18.54
C ASN A 557 -5.35 2.92 -18.66
N GLU A 558 -5.75 3.86 -17.80
CA GLU A 558 -5.24 5.22 -17.81
C GLU A 558 -4.03 5.41 -16.89
N TYR A 559 -3.98 4.67 -15.78
CA TYR A 559 -2.99 4.88 -14.71
C TYR A 559 -1.94 3.77 -14.58
N GLN A 560 -2.06 2.66 -15.33
CA GLN A 560 -1.26 1.43 -15.16
C GLN A 560 -1.28 0.87 -13.73
N GLN A 561 -2.21 1.33 -12.90
CA GLN A 561 -2.36 0.94 -11.51
C GLN A 561 -3.83 0.78 -11.15
N ARG A 562 -4.12 -0.21 -10.31
CA ARG A 562 -5.41 -0.36 -9.65
C ARG A 562 -5.21 -0.97 -8.26
N PRO A 563 -6.06 -0.68 -7.27
CA PRO A 563 -5.94 -1.24 -5.92
C PRO A 563 -5.90 -2.77 -5.93
N LEU A 564 -4.83 -3.35 -5.37
CA LEU A 564 -4.60 -4.80 -5.33
C LEU A 564 -4.60 -5.48 -6.72
N GLY A 565 -4.21 -4.76 -7.78
CA GLY A 565 -4.12 -5.32 -9.13
C GLY A 565 -2.75 -5.15 -9.75
N ALA A 566 -1.71 -5.48 -9.00
CA ALA A 566 -0.34 -5.55 -9.47
C ALA A 566 -0.20 -6.55 -10.63
N PRO A 567 0.57 -6.24 -11.69
CA PRO A 567 0.78 -7.16 -12.80
C PRO A 567 1.46 -8.48 -12.41
N THR A 568 2.35 -8.46 -11.41
CA THR A 568 3.12 -9.62 -10.93
C THR A 568 3.37 -9.51 -9.43
N VAL A 569 4.01 -10.54 -8.86
CA VAL A 569 4.54 -10.53 -7.48
C VAL A 569 5.52 -9.39 -7.21
N PHE A 570 6.20 -8.88 -8.25
CA PHE A 570 7.13 -7.75 -8.18
C PHE A 570 6.43 -6.38 -8.18
N ASN A 571 5.11 -6.35 -8.00
CA ASN A 571 4.29 -5.14 -7.94
C ASN A 571 4.18 -4.39 -9.30
N PHE A 572 3.67 -3.15 -9.31
CA PHE A 572 3.55 -2.30 -10.51
C PHE A 572 4.90 -1.87 -11.09
N PHE A 573 5.92 -1.75 -10.24
CA PHE A 573 7.25 -1.28 -10.58
C PHE A 573 8.27 -1.74 -9.53
N GLU A 574 9.49 -1.94 -9.99
CA GLU A 574 10.62 -2.41 -9.19
C GLU A 574 11.10 -1.32 -8.22
N PRO A 575 11.36 -1.64 -6.94
CA PRO A 575 11.89 -0.67 -5.97
C PRO A 575 13.23 -0.04 -6.36
N ASP A 576 13.99 -0.73 -7.21
CA ASP A 576 15.33 -0.34 -7.63
C ASP A 576 15.36 0.22 -9.07
N TYR A 577 14.19 0.41 -9.70
CA TYR A 577 14.14 0.96 -11.06
C TYR A 577 14.74 2.36 -11.14
N ARG A 578 15.53 2.58 -12.19
CA ARG A 578 16.17 3.85 -12.51
C ARG A 578 15.81 4.24 -13.94
N GLN A 579 15.22 5.42 -14.11
CA GLN A 579 14.89 5.93 -15.44
C GLN A 579 16.19 6.19 -16.22
N PRO A 580 16.33 5.69 -17.47
CA PRO A 580 17.49 5.97 -18.31
C PRO A 580 17.71 7.48 -18.51
N GLY A 581 18.97 7.88 -18.64
CA GLY A 581 19.41 9.27 -18.77
C GLY A 581 19.90 9.85 -17.43
N THR A 582 19.62 11.13 -17.19
CA THR A 582 20.21 11.92 -16.08
C THR A 582 19.95 11.34 -14.68
N VAL A 583 18.84 10.63 -14.47
CA VAL A 583 18.52 9.96 -13.21
C VAL A 583 19.47 8.78 -12.97
N THR A 584 19.60 7.87 -13.94
CA THR A 584 20.50 6.72 -13.85
C THR A 584 21.97 7.14 -13.80
N GLU A 585 22.38 8.14 -14.59
CA GLU A 585 23.75 8.70 -14.60
C GLU A 585 24.18 9.24 -13.23
N ARG A 586 23.22 9.72 -12.43
CA ARG A 586 23.44 10.18 -11.06
C ARG A 586 23.28 9.09 -10.01
N GLY A 587 23.01 7.85 -10.42
CA GLY A 587 22.81 6.70 -9.53
C GLY A 587 21.50 6.75 -8.74
N LEU A 588 20.53 7.56 -9.17
CA LEU A 588 19.26 7.76 -8.46
C LEU A 588 18.21 6.74 -8.89
N PHE A 589 17.35 6.40 -7.94
CA PHE A 589 16.16 5.60 -8.15
C PHE A 589 14.96 6.48 -8.51
N SER A 590 14.13 5.98 -9.41
CA SER A 590 12.87 6.61 -9.79
C SER A 590 11.79 5.55 -10.06
N PRO A 591 11.41 4.73 -9.06
CA PRO A 591 10.57 3.55 -9.26
C PRO A 591 9.27 3.83 -10.02
N GLU A 592 8.58 4.90 -9.65
CA GLU A 592 7.31 5.28 -10.25
C GLU A 592 7.40 5.63 -11.74
N LEU A 593 8.58 6.00 -12.25
CA LEU A 593 8.79 6.30 -13.68
C LEU A 593 8.75 5.06 -14.57
N GLN A 594 8.84 3.84 -14.01
CA GLN A 594 8.67 2.61 -14.79
C GLN A 594 7.28 2.49 -15.42
N ILE A 595 6.26 3.06 -14.77
CA ILE A 595 4.87 3.08 -15.24
C ILE A 595 4.40 4.48 -15.66
N ILE A 596 5.21 5.52 -15.40
CA ILE A 596 4.98 6.90 -15.87
C ILE A 596 5.89 7.16 -17.05
N HIS A 597 5.36 6.89 -18.24
CA HIS A 597 6.02 7.17 -19.51
C HIS A 597 5.10 8.04 -20.38
N GLU A 598 5.51 8.38 -21.59
CA GLU A 598 4.81 9.31 -22.47
C GLU A 598 3.33 8.97 -22.69
N VAL A 599 3.01 7.70 -22.92
CA VAL A 599 1.61 7.26 -23.16
C VAL A 599 0.77 7.40 -21.91
N THR A 600 1.22 6.91 -20.76
CA THR A 600 0.43 6.92 -19.52
C THR A 600 0.32 8.32 -18.94
N SER A 601 1.35 9.14 -19.13
CA SER A 601 1.32 10.56 -18.80
C SER A 601 0.22 11.30 -19.55
N VAL A 602 0.09 11.07 -20.87
CA VAL A 602 -0.96 11.68 -21.69
C VAL A 602 -2.33 11.09 -21.35
N ALA A 603 -2.45 9.77 -21.18
CA ALA A 603 -3.71 9.10 -20.88
C ALA A 603 -4.29 9.51 -19.51
N ALA A 604 -3.48 9.45 -18.45
CA ALA A 604 -3.88 9.86 -17.10
C ALA A 604 -4.31 11.33 -17.06
N ALA A 605 -3.59 12.18 -17.79
CA ALA A 605 -3.95 13.58 -17.91
C ALA A 605 -5.29 13.74 -18.63
N ASN A 606 -5.47 13.12 -19.80
CA ASN A 606 -6.70 13.18 -20.56
C ASN A 606 -7.91 12.69 -19.75
N ASP A 607 -7.75 11.60 -18.99
CA ASP A 607 -8.81 11.10 -18.11
C ASP A 607 -9.14 12.07 -16.97
N LEU A 608 -8.13 12.64 -16.31
CA LEU A 608 -8.36 13.66 -15.28
C LEU A 608 -9.06 14.89 -15.85
N PHE A 609 -8.64 15.37 -17.01
CA PHE A 609 -9.31 16.48 -17.71
C PHE A 609 -10.74 16.12 -18.08
N ALA A 610 -10.96 14.93 -18.64
CA ALA A 610 -12.29 14.45 -18.97
C ALA A 610 -13.16 14.37 -17.73
N ARG A 611 -12.67 13.83 -16.60
CA ARG A 611 -13.41 13.77 -15.33
C ARG A 611 -13.74 15.16 -14.79
N LEU A 612 -12.78 16.08 -14.84
CA LEU A 612 -12.97 17.46 -14.41
C LEU A 612 -14.01 18.20 -15.26
N CYS A 613 -14.02 18.01 -16.59
CA CYS A 613 -14.95 18.71 -17.48
C CYS A 613 -16.31 18.02 -17.67
N SER A 614 -16.38 16.68 -17.59
CA SER A 614 -17.63 15.90 -17.76
C SER A 614 -18.34 15.58 -16.45
N GLY A 615 -17.64 15.61 -15.30
CA GLY A 615 -18.21 15.36 -13.97
C GLY A 615 -19.25 16.40 -13.52
N TYR A 616 -19.46 17.46 -14.31
CA TYR A 616 -20.47 18.49 -14.11
C TYR A 616 -21.36 18.64 -15.34
N GLY A 617 -22.31 17.72 -15.54
CA GLY A 617 -23.56 17.95 -16.30
C GLY A 617 -23.50 18.48 -17.73
N GLY A 618 -22.31 18.56 -18.36
CA GLY A 618 -22.13 19.12 -19.68
C GLY A 618 -21.95 18.03 -20.73
N ASN A 619 -22.67 18.16 -21.85
CA ASN A 619 -22.50 17.30 -23.01
C ASN A 619 -21.01 17.26 -23.46
N SER A 620 -20.55 16.08 -23.84
CA SER A 620 -19.16 15.77 -24.19
C SER A 620 -18.57 16.79 -25.18
N ASN A 621 -17.33 17.20 -24.90
CA ASN A 621 -16.39 17.95 -25.77
C ASN A 621 -16.25 19.46 -25.51
N ASN A 622 -17.02 20.07 -24.61
CA ASN A 622 -16.79 21.47 -24.26
C ASN A 622 -16.90 21.69 -22.74
N CYS A 623 -15.81 22.09 -22.09
CA CYS A 623 -15.84 22.71 -20.75
C CYS A 623 -16.58 24.08 -20.75
N GLY A 624 -17.38 24.36 -21.80
CA GLY A 624 -18.06 25.62 -22.07
C GLY A 624 -19.39 25.79 -21.34
N SER A 625 -19.98 24.71 -20.78
CA SER A 625 -21.35 24.79 -20.24
C SER A 625 -21.58 24.17 -18.85
N GLY A 626 -20.61 23.46 -18.28
CA GLY A 626 -20.89 22.52 -17.17
C GLY A 626 -20.53 22.94 -15.75
N ALA A 627 -19.45 23.69 -15.51
CA ALA A 627 -19.00 24.01 -14.14
C ALA A 627 -18.88 25.52 -13.86
N LEU A 628 -18.94 26.35 -14.92
CA LEU A 628 -18.38 27.70 -14.87
C LEU A 628 -19.35 28.80 -15.31
N THR A 629 -20.59 28.51 -15.70
CA THR A 629 -21.51 29.54 -16.20
C THR A 629 -22.09 30.46 -15.12
N GLY A 630 -21.87 30.17 -13.83
CA GLY A 630 -22.14 31.12 -12.74
C GLY A 630 -23.59 31.63 -12.74
N GLY A 631 -24.52 30.82 -12.23
CA GLY A 631 -25.84 31.29 -11.81
C GLY A 631 -26.16 30.74 -10.42
N PRO A 632 -26.57 31.56 -9.45
CA PRO A 632 -27.14 31.07 -8.21
C PRO A 632 -28.60 30.70 -8.48
N THR A 633 -28.88 29.54 -9.08
CA THR A 633 -30.23 28.95 -9.05
C THR A 633 -30.14 27.45 -9.33
N SER A 634 -30.33 26.69 -8.26
CA SER A 634 -30.63 25.25 -8.23
C SER A 634 -29.50 24.30 -8.64
N PRO A 635 -29.36 23.12 -7.99
CA PRO A 635 -28.80 21.96 -8.68
C PRO A 635 -29.62 21.83 -9.97
N THR A 636 -28.98 21.91 -11.14
CA THR A 636 -29.76 21.76 -12.37
C THR A 636 -30.48 20.43 -12.32
N PRO A 637 -31.77 20.40 -12.73
CA PRO A 637 -32.53 19.19 -12.78
C PRO A 637 -31.79 18.16 -13.63
N PRO A 638 -32.19 16.90 -13.51
CA PRO A 638 -31.58 15.89 -14.33
C PRO A 638 -31.83 16.18 -15.83
N ASP A 639 -31.23 15.43 -16.75
CA ASP A 639 -31.47 15.57 -18.20
C ASP A 639 -32.98 15.62 -18.55
N ALA A 640 -33.33 15.88 -19.81
CA ALA A 640 -34.74 15.95 -20.25
C ALA A 640 -35.58 14.68 -19.91
N ASN A 641 -34.96 13.61 -19.38
CA ASN A 641 -35.56 12.37 -18.92
C ASN A 641 -35.44 12.15 -17.39
N ASN A 642 -35.13 13.17 -16.59
CA ASN A 642 -34.90 13.07 -15.16
C ASN A 642 -33.69 12.15 -14.74
N ASN A 643 -32.67 11.97 -15.58
CA ASN A 643 -31.38 11.37 -15.16
C ASN A 643 -30.30 12.39 -14.73
N PRO A 644 -29.70 12.28 -13.52
CA PRO A 644 -28.63 13.19 -13.10
C PRO A 644 -27.39 13.06 -14.02
N PRO A 645 -26.45 14.04 -14.03
CA PRO A 645 -25.21 13.96 -14.82
C PRO A 645 -24.46 12.64 -14.64
N ASN A 646 -24.32 11.90 -15.73
CA ASN A 646 -23.63 10.63 -15.93
C ASN A 646 -22.37 10.36 -15.04
N SER A 647 -22.53 9.39 -14.11
CA SER A 647 -21.54 8.36 -13.73
C SER A 647 -20.22 8.68 -12.99
N ARG A 648 -20.02 9.81 -12.26
CA ARG A 648 -18.66 10.15 -11.73
C ARG A 648 -18.64 10.82 -10.35
N ALA A 649 -17.49 10.77 -9.67
CA ALA A 649 -17.17 11.63 -8.52
C ALA A 649 -17.27 13.12 -8.93
N TYR A 650 -17.94 13.92 -8.12
CA TYR A 650 -18.16 15.35 -8.35
C TYR A 650 -17.52 16.17 -7.24
N PHE A 651 -17.05 17.38 -7.52
CA PHE A 651 -16.59 18.29 -6.46
C PHE A 651 -17.73 19.24 -6.05
N PRO A 652 -17.92 19.52 -4.75
CA PRO A 652 -18.90 20.51 -4.35
C PRO A 652 -18.55 21.88 -4.94
N ILE A 653 -19.56 22.63 -5.43
CA ILE A 653 -19.37 23.99 -5.96
C ILE A 653 -18.64 24.88 -4.93
N ALA A 654 -19.00 24.77 -3.65
CA ALA A 654 -18.36 25.50 -2.57
C ALA A 654 -16.84 25.24 -2.43
N GLN A 655 -16.34 24.07 -2.86
CA GLN A 655 -14.92 23.75 -2.86
C GLN A 655 -14.21 24.28 -4.11
N ILE A 656 -14.87 24.26 -5.26
CA ILE A 656 -14.37 24.92 -6.49
C ILE A 656 -14.28 26.44 -6.29
N ASP A 657 -15.25 27.02 -5.58
CA ASP A 657 -15.31 28.45 -5.29
C ASP A 657 -14.14 28.95 -4.42
N GLN A 658 -13.39 28.03 -3.77
CA GLN A 658 -12.18 28.36 -3.00
C GLN A 658 -10.92 28.50 -3.85
N ILE A 659 -10.95 28.08 -5.13
CA ILE A 659 -9.85 28.35 -6.06
C ILE A 659 -9.67 29.86 -6.16
N PRO A 660 -8.44 30.41 -6.05
CA PRO A 660 -8.20 31.84 -6.15
C PRO A 660 -8.77 32.43 -7.45
N ALA A 661 -9.92 33.09 -7.31
CA ALA A 661 -10.59 33.81 -8.38
C ALA A 661 -11.22 35.12 -7.84
N ARG A 662 -10.93 35.49 -6.60
CA ARG A 662 -11.51 36.66 -5.94
C ARG A 662 -10.62 37.89 -6.11
N VAL A 663 -10.99 38.73 -7.06
CA VAL A 663 -11.14 40.16 -6.77
C VAL A 663 -12.61 40.48 -7.03
N ALA A 664 -13.26 41.06 -6.03
CA ALA A 664 -14.61 41.58 -6.18
C ALA A 664 -14.56 42.72 -7.19
N GLU A 665 -14.89 42.45 -8.46
CA GLU A 665 -15.48 43.42 -9.37
C GLU A 665 -15.98 42.71 -10.63
N ARG A 666 -17.23 43.01 -11.00
CA ARG A 666 -17.92 42.52 -12.20
C ARG A 666 -17.32 43.13 -13.47
N SER A 667 -16.02 43.03 -13.70
CA SER A 667 -15.45 43.36 -15.00
C SER A 667 -15.71 42.17 -15.93
N THR A 668 -16.66 42.34 -16.85
CA THR A 668 -17.05 41.35 -17.85
C THR A 668 -16.03 41.24 -19.00
N ALA A 669 -14.93 42.01 -18.96
CA ALA A 669 -14.05 42.20 -20.13
C ALA A 669 -12.53 42.18 -19.85
N ALA A 670 -12.03 42.27 -18.61
CA ALA A 670 -10.58 42.34 -18.38
C ALA A 670 -9.91 40.96 -18.28
N GLU A 671 -8.78 40.78 -18.96
CA GLU A 671 -7.86 39.67 -18.72
C GLU A 671 -7.40 39.66 -17.25
N PRO A 672 -7.20 38.49 -16.62
CA PRO A 672 -6.72 38.45 -15.24
C PRO A 672 -5.36 39.14 -15.07
N ALA A 673 -5.06 39.64 -13.86
CA ALA A 673 -3.76 40.24 -13.56
C ALA A 673 -2.66 39.16 -13.44
N VAL A 674 -1.39 39.51 -13.71
CA VAL A 674 -0.26 38.57 -13.57
C VAL A 674 -0.19 38.03 -12.14
N ALA A 675 -0.49 38.86 -11.15
CA ALA A 675 -0.58 38.47 -9.75
C ALA A 675 -1.67 37.41 -9.50
N ASP A 676 -2.81 37.46 -10.19
CA ASP A 676 -3.88 36.46 -10.05
C ASP A 676 -3.44 35.10 -10.59
N ASP A 677 -2.85 35.08 -11.80
CA ASP A 677 -2.35 33.84 -12.38
C ASP A 677 -1.17 33.27 -11.57
N LEU A 678 -0.34 34.14 -11.00
CA LEU A 678 0.75 33.73 -10.09
C LEU A 678 0.20 33.13 -8.80
N ALA A 679 -0.80 33.75 -8.19
CA ALA A 679 -1.49 33.22 -7.02
C ALA A 679 -2.18 31.89 -7.32
N LEU A 680 -2.70 31.71 -8.53
CA LEU A 680 -3.29 30.44 -8.98
C LEU A 680 -2.22 29.34 -9.13
N ILE A 681 -1.09 29.64 -9.80
CA ILE A 681 0.04 28.71 -9.90
C ILE A 681 0.52 28.32 -8.51
N GLU A 682 0.70 29.30 -7.62
CA GLU A 682 1.14 29.05 -6.24
C GLU A 682 0.10 28.25 -5.46
N PHE A 683 -1.20 28.51 -5.62
CA PHE A 683 -2.25 27.72 -4.98
C PHE A 683 -2.12 26.23 -5.32
N PHE A 684 -1.95 25.88 -6.59
CA PHE A 684 -1.80 24.48 -6.95
C PHE A 684 -0.44 23.89 -6.55
N ASN A 685 0.62 24.68 -6.67
CA ASN A 685 1.96 24.22 -6.34
C ASN A 685 2.14 24.02 -4.82
N VAL A 686 1.75 25.01 -4.02
CA VAL A 686 1.90 25.02 -2.57
C VAL A 686 0.80 24.21 -1.89
N ARG A 687 -0.48 24.40 -2.26
CA ARG A 687 -1.60 23.82 -1.50
C ARG A 687 -2.03 22.43 -1.95
N LEU A 688 -1.79 22.06 -3.20
CA LEU A 688 -2.12 20.72 -3.70
C LEU A 688 -0.91 19.80 -3.69
N MET A 689 0.25 20.28 -4.17
CA MET A 689 1.45 19.45 -4.32
C MET A 689 2.37 19.49 -3.08
N GLY A 690 2.38 20.60 -2.33
CA GLY A 690 3.26 20.77 -1.17
C GLY A 690 4.71 21.07 -1.56
N GLY A 691 4.93 21.59 -2.78
CA GLY A 691 6.26 21.84 -3.35
C GLY A 691 6.46 23.29 -3.79
N THR A 692 7.69 23.57 -4.24
CA THR A 692 8.04 24.82 -4.94
C THR A 692 8.29 24.49 -6.41
N MET A 693 7.64 25.20 -7.32
CA MET A 693 7.85 25.04 -8.75
C MET A 693 9.13 25.76 -9.17
N SER A 694 9.96 25.11 -10.00
CA SER A 694 11.22 25.70 -10.46
C SER A 694 11.00 26.97 -11.29
N GLY A 695 11.92 27.92 -11.16
CA GLY A 695 11.92 29.18 -11.89
C GLY A 695 11.19 30.32 -11.19
N SER A 696 11.48 31.55 -11.61
CA SER A 696 10.79 32.76 -11.16
C SER A 696 9.92 33.34 -12.28
N VAL A 697 8.83 33.98 -11.90
CA VAL A 697 7.98 34.76 -12.81
C VAL A 697 7.94 36.18 -12.28
N PRO A 698 8.46 37.17 -13.04
CA PRO A 698 8.37 38.58 -12.66
C PRO A 698 6.91 39.03 -12.50
N ALA A 699 6.66 39.99 -11.60
CA ALA A 699 5.33 40.55 -11.41
C ALA A 699 4.81 41.29 -12.66
N ASP A 700 5.71 41.76 -13.51
CA ASP A 700 5.50 42.44 -14.79
C ASP A 700 5.72 41.51 -16.00
N PHE A 701 5.35 40.23 -15.86
CA PHE A 701 5.56 39.21 -16.89
C PHE A 701 5.09 39.65 -18.30
N SER A 702 5.98 39.48 -19.30
CA SER A 702 5.70 39.66 -20.73
C SER A 702 5.99 38.38 -21.53
N CYS A 703 5.33 38.17 -22.67
CA CYS A 703 5.53 36.98 -23.52
C CYS A 703 6.91 36.91 -24.18
N SER A 704 7.65 38.02 -24.19
CA SER A 704 9.06 38.08 -24.60
C SER A 704 10.04 37.70 -23.47
N ASN A 705 9.60 37.53 -22.23
CA ASN A 705 10.49 37.22 -21.10
C ASN A 705 11.15 35.85 -21.26
N THR A 706 12.45 35.77 -20.98
CA THR A 706 13.30 34.56 -21.09
C THR A 706 13.36 33.74 -19.80
N GLY A 707 12.41 33.91 -18.88
CA GLY A 707 12.39 33.16 -17.62
C GLY A 707 12.52 31.66 -17.84
N THR A 708 13.38 31.01 -17.07
CA THR A 708 13.63 29.56 -17.09
C THR A 708 12.84 28.86 -15.99
N GLY A 709 12.59 27.55 -16.14
CA GLY A 709 11.86 26.75 -15.16
C GLY A 709 10.36 26.61 -15.42
N MET A 710 9.73 25.64 -14.74
CA MET A 710 8.34 25.23 -14.99
C MET A 710 7.33 26.35 -14.72
N LYS A 711 7.60 27.22 -13.74
CA LYS A 711 6.73 28.34 -13.41
C LYS A 711 6.61 29.34 -14.57
N SER A 712 7.71 29.62 -15.26
CA SER A 712 7.75 30.46 -16.47
C SER A 712 7.06 29.76 -17.65
N VAL A 713 7.26 28.45 -17.83
CA VAL A 713 6.60 27.66 -18.87
C VAL A 713 5.08 27.66 -18.70
N LEU A 714 4.57 27.44 -17.48
CA LEU A 714 3.14 27.50 -17.19
C LEU A 714 2.58 28.91 -17.39
N MET A 715 3.29 29.94 -16.95
CA MET A 715 2.86 31.33 -17.18
C MET A 715 2.77 31.64 -18.68
N LYS A 716 3.75 31.21 -19.49
CA LYS A 716 3.72 31.32 -20.95
C LYS A 716 2.54 30.56 -21.54
N ALA A 717 2.29 29.33 -21.10
CA ALA A 717 1.18 28.51 -21.60
C ALA A 717 -0.20 29.13 -21.29
N MET A 718 -0.35 29.84 -20.17
CA MET A 718 -1.62 30.46 -19.76
C MET A 718 -1.88 31.85 -20.36
N ARG A 719 -0.82 32.59 -20.73
CA ARG A 719 -0.93 34.00 -21.17
C ARG A 719 -0.52 34.26 -22.61
N CYS A 720 0.38 33.46 -23.15
CA CYS A 720 0.97 33.75 -24.44
C CYS A 720 0.30 32.91 -25.51
N SER A 721 -0.37 33.57 -26.48
CA SER A 721 -0.72 32.99 -27.76
C SER A 721 0.59 32.72 -28.49
N ALA A 722 1.14 31.54 -28.29
CA ALA A 722 2.51 31.31 -28.67
C ALA A 722 2.66 31.37 -30.21
N THR A 723 3.73 32.01 -30.70
CA THR A 723 4.30 31.93 -32.06
C THR A 723 4.81 30.52 -32.39
N TRP A 724 4.03 29.52 -32.01
CA TRP A 724 4.27 28.11 -32.27
C TRP A 724 3.40 27.80 -33.47
N ASN A 725 4.02 27.38 -34.57
CA ASN A 725 3.35 27.21 -35.86
C ASN A 725 2.38 25.99 -35.90
N ASN A 726 1.85 25.58 -34.75
CA ASN A 726 0.96 24.43 -34.58
C ASN A 726 -0.40 24.90 -34.06
N ALA A 727 -1.45 24.65 -34.85
CA ALA A 727 -2.85 25.00 -34.60
C ALA A 727 -3.41 24.49 -33.24
N THR A 728 -2.76 23.51 -32.61
CA THR A 728 -3.15 22.91 -31.34
C THR A 728 -2.99 23.84 -30.13
N VAL A 729 -1.92 24.63 -30.03
CA VAL A 729 -1.72 25.54 -28.88
C VAL A 729 -2.66 26.75 -28.92
N ALA A 730 -2.93 27.25 -30.13
CA ALA A 730 -3.96 28.26 -30.36
C ALA A 730 -5.33 27.76 -29.88
N SER A 731 -5.66 26.48 -30.14
CA SER A 731 -6.93 25.88 -29.68
C SER A 731 -7.04 25.76 -28.15
N ILE A 732 -5.92 25.49 -27.44
CA ILE A 732 -5.89 25.43 -25.96
C ILE A 732 -6.10 26.82 -25.36
N ASN A 733 -5.34 27.82 -25.81
CA ASN A 733 -5.54 29.21 -25.36
C ASN A 733 -6.96 29.70 -25.64
N THR A 734 -7.47 29.37 -26.82
CA THR A 734 -8.86 29.63 -27.21
C THR A 734 -9.82 28.96 -26.22
N ALA A 735 -9.65 27.67 -25.88
CA ALA A 735 -10.49 26.96 -24.93
C ALA A 735 -10.40 27.53 -23.49
N LEU A 736 -9.22 27.89 -23.00
CA LEU A 736 -9.02 28.48 -21.67
C LEU A 736 -9.68 29.85 -21.55
N ASN A 737 -9.65 30.64 -22.63
CA ASN A 737 -10.19 31.99 -22.64
C ASN A 737 -11.67 32.06 -23.05
N GLY A 738 -12.23 31.03 -23.70
CA GLY A 738 -13.68 30.91 -23.93
C GLY A 738 -14.16 30.63 -25.37
N GLY A 739 -13.34 30.01 -26.22
CA GLY A 739 -13.65 29.69 -27.61
C GLY A 739 -13.17 30.73 -28.63
N THR A 740 -13.46 30.50 -29.92
CA THR A 740 -13.14 31.39 -31.07
C THR A 740 -13.73 32.81 -30.94
N ASN A 741 -14.58 33.03 -29.94
CA ASN A 741 -15.11 34.33 -29.52
C ASN A 741 -14.36 34.87 -28.30
N GLY A 742 -13.02 34.82 -28.30
CA GLY A 742 -12.11 35.22 -27.20
C GLY A 742 -12.20 36.68 -26.72
N THR A 743 -13.29 37.39 -27.02
CA THR A 743 -13.71 38.59 -26.32
C THR A 743 -15.20 38.45 -26.01
N SER A 744 -15.59 38.67 -24.74
CA SER A 744 -16.93 39.04 -24.25
C SER A 744 -17.88 38.05 -23.53
N ASN A 745 -17.81 36.72 -23.66
CA ASN A 745 -18.92 35.88 -23.12
C ASN A 745 -18.70 35.18 -21.76
N GLY A 746 -17.50 35.22 -21.16
CA GLY A 746 -17.28 34.70 -19.80
C GLY A 746 -16.76 35.79 -18.86
N ASN A 747 -17.24 35.84 -17.61
CA ASN A 747 -16.68 36.77 -16.63
C ASN A 747 -15.25 36.34 -16.20
N GLN A 748 -14.48 37.25 -15.58
CA GLN A 748 -13.09 37.00 -15.11
C GLN A 748 -12.96 35.72 -14.26
N GLN A 749 -13.95 35.45 -13.41
CA GLN A 749 -14.00 34.27 -12.54
C GLN A 749 -14.10 32.97 -13.37
N GLN A 750 -14.87 32.95 -14.47
CA GLN A 750 -14.97 31.76 -15.33
C GLN A 750 -13.64 31.46 -16.04
N ARG A 751 -12.93 32.50 -16.50
CA ARG A 751 -11.58 32.36 -17.10
C ARG A 751 -10.58 31.79 -16.11
N GLN A 752 -10.50 32.35 -14.90
CA GLN A 752 -9.62 31.88 -13.84
C GLN A 752 -9.87 30.39 -13.50
N ARG A 753 -11.13 29.99 -13.41
CA ARG A 753 -11.46 28.58 -13.16
C ARG A 753 -11.09 27.64 -14.32
N ARG A 754 -11.21 28.05 -15.59
CA ARG A 754 -10.72 27.25 -16.72
C ARG A 754 -9.20 27.06 -16.67
N LYS A 755 -8.45 28.13 -16.39
CA LYS A 755 -7.00 28.06 -16.18
C LYS A 755 -6.66 27.12 -15.01
N ALA A 756 -7.43 27.19 -13.92
CA ALA A 756 -7.25 26.34 -12.76
C ALA A 756 -7.42 24.84 -13.07
N LEU A 757 -8.48 24.48 -13.80
CA LEU A 757 -8.74 23.10 -14.23
C LEU A 757 -7.61 22.57 -15.14
N TYR A 758 -7.08 23.41 -16.02
CA TYR A 758 -5.95 23.05 -16.86
C TYR A 758 -4.65 22.88 -16.05
N LEU A 759 -4.40 23.74 -15.06
CA LEU A 759 -3.28 23.58 -14.15
C LEU A 759 -3.38 22.29 -13.34
N MET A 760 -4.57 21.94 -12.82
CA MET A 760 -4.80 20.64 -12.15
C MET A 760 -4.39 19.46 -13.05
N HIS A 761 -4.78 19.52 -14.32
CA HIS A 761 -4.43 18.51 -15.32
C HIS A 761 -2.92 18.43 -15.57
N LEU A 762 -2.24 19.56 -15.78
CA LEU A 762 -0.79 19.58 -16.01
C LEU A 762 0.01 19.13 -14.78
N ILE A 763 -0.46 19.50 -13.60
CA ILE A 763 0.17 19.15 -12.33
C ILE A 763 0.07 17.65 -12.07
N ALA A 764 -0.99 16.99 -12.54
CA ALA A 764 -1.07 15.54 -12.51
C ALA A 764 0.00 14.83 -13.36
N ILE A 765 0.68 15.53 -14.27
CA ILE A 765 1.79 14.99 -15.05
C ILE A 765 3.15 15.36 -14.43
N SER A 766 3.18 16.39 -13.58
CA SER A 766 4.43 16.86 -12.95
C SER A 766 4.85 15.99 -11.76
N PRO A 767 6.16 15.84 -11.50
CA PRO A 767 6.69 15.31 -10.26
C PRO A 767 6.23 16.17 -9.07
N GLU A 768 6.04 15.55 -7.91
CA GLU A 768 5.54 16.26 -6.73
C GLU A 768 6.57 17.09 -6.00
N TYR A 769 7.84 16.71 -6.14
CA TYR A 769 8.87 17.23 -5.27
C TYR A 769 10.18 17.54 -5.99
N SER A 770 10.25 17.41 -7.31
CA SER A 770 11.57 17.43 -7.97
C SER A 770 11.83 18.69 -8.80
N THR A 771 12.90 19.36 -8.39
CA THR A 771 13.93 20.03 -9.20
C THR A 771 14.62 19.08 -10.21
N GLN A 772 14.23 17.80 -10.31
CA GLN A 772 14.77 16.83 -11.28
C GLN A 772 14.22 17.02 -12.71
N ARG A 773 13.78 18.23 -13.08
CA ARG A 773 13.52 18.60 -14.48
C ARG A 773 14.46 19.71 -14.92
#